data_AF-A0AAN5YT43-F1
#
_entry.id   AF-A0AAN5YT43-F1
#
_cell.length_a   1.000
_cell.length_b   1.000
_cell.length_c   1.000
_cell.angle_alpha   90.00
_cell.angle_beta   90.00
_cell.angle_gamma   90.00
#
_symmetry.space_group_name_H-M   'P 1'
#
loop_
_entity.id
_entity.type
_entity.pdbx_description
1 polymer ?
#
loop_
_entity_poly.entity_id
_entity_poly.type
_entity_poly.pdbx_seq_one_letter_code
_entity_poly.pdbx_strand_id
1 'polypeptide(L)'
;MARPEDSGAVAYTPLAAPENAHNQAPGESALPKKQSSLWARLGIVGILILGLGSLMLVLFVLPLAWLWTEAMAAAAGREPSSTWIAVVKAGWTTRIVTICTAILRTVVTTQASVATAMFAGIILERVGTPLVDGPFYSITRALSGSPTNLLWIPSLPFRGTGLSTVIVGLIFIEASVTMAVQFLSTLLVADFGNGAFTETSNATNIRILNDTQMAPIEAWWSMPPAAGWTYAEQSDPFVLGPKYHDTGHTYRAFLPYTEAAQRTSLRHFHGPAPIVDQRVVCVQPALRDLRLDALYSAYPRLSGHIAIANGTYPMLQGTESQSYVAFTCALPVLVNYSTRAQGQTSLCWPNVGVDWKVLVEEPLVPPASITLNGTPIVGYPEASTMFMLLDLISLAAVRIGVEQEVRSVGNNETANSPWVMVVNGTDSPALRVTACMANLAVETFIADLHSDWEGSEPAMSWNWPAQRYSTATTRTQLGAVFPRQPLNDRGVLALAPRSDWQFLFDAETSFSSSMLHATNAWTFTLALASSLRNPQSTDPTPVHRNQTVDPGVILSQYPTALDFNAHETHVRLFQDTLNQTQSPAVALQALLTRICQMVYYEKLLRLEQSGRAKTAFSHAALLPTHWTGFGVGMGLLLSHWVVVVFVAGLFARYTRHSLLGNHWQAVSQVYSKETVAVLEEADRMDDREVKHWVKGKGRRDEFYSVVCDERKGRVELTVEDPD
;
A
#
# COMPACT_ATOMS: atom_id res chain seq x y z
N MET A 1 75.17 29.15 39.56
CA MET A 1 74.05 30.09 39.80
C MET A 1 73.60 29.94 41.24
N ALA A 2 73.21 31.05 41.85
CA ALA A 2 73.12 31.29 43.29
C ALA A 2 71.89 30.68 44.00
N ARG A 3 72.07 30.49 45.32
CA ARG A 3 71.17 30.37 46.50
C ARG A 3 69.79 31.09 46.43
N PRO A 4 68.83 30.90 47.40
CA PRO A 4 68.99 30.34 48.77
C PRO A 4 67.88 29.39 49.30
N GLU A 5 68.16 28.93 50.53
CA GLU A 5 67.35 28.19 51.51
C GLU A 5 66.06 28.87 52.00
N ASP A 6 65.22 28.00 52.57
CA ASP A 6 64.28 28.14 53.69
C ASP A 6 62.96 28.93 53.53
N SER A 7 61.85 28.22 53.72
CA SER A 7 60.76 28.68 54.61
C SER A 7 59.66 27.62 54.77
N GLY A 8 59.50 27.14 56.01
CA GLY A 8 58.18 26.90 56.58
C GLY A 8 57.60 25.49 56.51
N ALA A 9 58.16 24.55 57.27
CA ALA A 9 57.35 23.44 57.78
C ALA A 9 56.32 24.01 58.78
N VAL A 10 55.09 24.24 58.32
CA VAL A 10 53.96 24.52 59.22
C VAL A 10 53.59 23.19 59.89
N ALA A 11 54.05 23.02 61.13
CA ALA A 11 53.60 21.94 61.98
C ALA A 11 52.11 22.13 62.28
N TYR A 12 51.27 21.25 61.76
CA TYR A 12 49.86 21.18 62.17
C TYR A 12 49.86 20.65 63.61
N THR A 13 49.57 21.54 64.56
CA THR A 13 49.31 21.16 65.95
C THR A 13 47.92 20.55 65.98
N PRO A 14 47.75 19.28 66.37
CA PRO A 14 46.42 18.76 66.62
C PRO A 14 45.84 19.53 67.80
N LEU A 15 44.61 20.02 67.66
CA LEU A 15 43.83 20.50 68.80
C LEU A 15 43.69 19.34 69.78
N ALA A 16 44.50 19.36 70.83
CA ALA A 16 44.39 18.45 71.95
C ALA A 16 42.96 18.55 72.50
N ALA A 17 42.29 17.40 72.60
CA ALA A 17 41.05 17.30 73.34
C ALA A 17 41.30 17.78 74.77
N PRO A 18 40.45 18.66 75.34
CA PRO A 18 40.60 19.03 76.73
C PRO A 18 40.25 17.81 77.59
N GLU A 19 41.28 17.17 78.17
CA GLU A 19 41.14 16.44 79.41
C GLU A 19 40.62 17.41 80.47
N ASN A 20 39.56 16.99 81.18
CA ASN A 20 38.83 17.70 82.23
C ASN A 20 37.62 18.54 81.77
N ALA A 21 36.55 17.84 81.41
CA ALA A 21 35.18 18.34 81.56
C ALA A 21 34.31 17.27 82.23
N HIS A 22 34.69 16.86 83.44
CA HIS A 22 33.77 16.28 84.42
C HIS A 22 33.32 17.40 85.36
N ASN A 23 32.00 17.52 85.52
CA ASN A 23 31.23 18.33 86.49
C ASN A 23 30.54 19.61 85.97
N GLN A 24 29.37 19.37 85.35
CA GLN A 24 28.07 20.06 85.48
C GLN A 24 27.93 21.60 85.43
N ALA A 25 27.06 22.07 84.51
CA ALA A 25 25.85 22.81 84.88
C ALA A 25 24.72 22.57 83.84
N PRO A 26 23.44 22.50 84.26
CA PRO A 26 22.31 22.07 83.44
C PRO A 26 21.60 23.25 82.77
N GLY A 27 21.35 23.15 81.47
CA GLY A 27 20.47 24.10 80.76
C GLY A 27 21.06 24.62 79.47
N GLU A 28 21.24 23.74 78.49
CA GLU A 28 21.19 24.16 77.09
C GLU A 28 20.27 23.18 76.37
N SER A 29 19.24 23.76 75.77
CA SER A 29 18.01 23.12 75.34
C SER A 29 18.27 21.92 74.44
N ALA A 30 17.84 20.74 74.91
CA ALA A 30 17.55 19.61 74.05
C ALA A 30 16.56 20.09 72.98
N LEU A 31 17.05 20.34 71.76
CA LEU A 31 16.23 20.57 70.59
C LEU A 31 15.21 19.42 70.53
N PRO A 32 13.90 19.71 70.58
CA PRO A 32 12.89 18.67 70.71
C PRO A 32 13.02 17.68 69.54
N LYS A 33 13.10 16.38 69.89
CA LYS A 33 13.13 15.25 68.96
C LYS A 33 11.94 15.32 68.00
N LYS A 34 12.09 16.00 66.87
CA LYS A 34 11.07 16.06 65.83
C LYS A 34 11.23 14.84 64.94
N GLN A 35 10.36 13.85 65.09
CA GLN A 35 10.15 12.85 64.03
C GLN A 35 9.89 13.63 62.73
N SER A 36 10.79 13.53 61.77
CA SER A 36 10.68 14.27 60.53
C SER A 36 9.51 13.70 59.72
N SER A 37 8.56 14.56 59.38
CA SER A 37 7.45 14.18 58.49
C SER A 37 8.01 13.65 57.17
N LEU A 38 7.28 12.75 56.51
CA LEU A 38 7.68 12.14 55.23
C LEU A 38 8.06 13.18 54.16
N TRP A 39 7.38 14.32 54.14
CA TRP A 39 7.67 15.47 53.28
C TRP A 39 9.07 16.07 53.50
N ALA A 40 9.48 16.16 54.77
CA ALA A 40 10.82 16.64 55.14
C ALA A 40 11.91 15.60 54.82
N ARG A 41 11.55 14.30 54.79
CA ARG A 41 12.49 13.20 54.49
C ARG A 41 12.75 13.02 53.01
N LEU A 42 11.74 13.17 52.15
CA LEU A 42 11.93 13.16 50.69
C LEU A 42 12.55 14.45 50.16
N GLY A 43 12.29 15.58 50.82
CA GLY A 43 12.64 16.89 50.32
C GLY A 43 11.77 17.32 49.12
N ILE A 44 11.66 18.63 48.91
CA ILE A 44 10.79 19.22 47.86
C ILE A 44 11.18 18.72 46.47
N VAL A 45 12.48 18.60 46.19
CA VAL A 45 13.00 18.16 44.89
C VAL A 45 12.60 16.70 44.60
N GLY A 46 12.74 15.80 45.57
CA GLY A 46 12.34 14.40 45.42
C GLY A 46 10.83 14.24 45.18
N ILE A 47 10.02 15.02 45.90
CA ILE A 47 8.56 15.03 45.69
C ILE A 47 8.20 15.54 44.29
N LEU A 48 8.84 16.62 43.82
CA LEU A 48 8.60 17.14 42.47
C LEU A 48 8.98 16.12 41.41
N ILE A 49 10.14 15.47 41.51
CA ILE A 49 10.59 14.45 40.55
C ILE A 49 9.60 13.27 40.52
N LEU A 50 9.14 12.78 41.68
CA LEU A 50 8.22 11.65 41.73
C LEU A 50 6.81 12.03 41.25
N GLY A 51 6.27 13.16 41.72
CA GLY A 51 4.92 13.61 41.40
C GLY A 51 4.80 14.12 39.96
N LEU A 52 5.58 15.14 39.60
CA LEU A 52 5.57 15.71 38.25
C LEU A 52 6.06 14.69 37.22
N GLY A 53 7.07 13.88 37.55
CA GLY A 53 7.53 12.81 36.69
C GLY A 53 6.43 11.79 36.39
N SER A 54 5.68 11.35 37.40
CA SER A 54 4.58 10.39 37.19
C SER A 54 3.48 10.98 36.31
N LEU A 55 3.16 12.27 36.47
CA LEU A 55 2.21 12.96 35.60
C LEU A 55 2.73 13.03 34.15
N MET A 56 4.02 13.33 33.96
CA MET A 56 4.65 13.41 32.65
C MET A 56 4.69 12.04 31.95
N LEU A 57 4.90 10.94 32.68
CA LEU A 57 4.83 9.59 32.12
C LEU A 57 3.48 9.33 31.44
N VAL A 58 2.38 9.66 32.11
CA VAL A 58 1.03 9.50 31.55
C VAL A 58 0.82 10.45 30.37
N LEU A 59 1.18 11.73 30.53
CA LEU A 59 0.95 12.77 29.53
C LEU A 59 1.60 12.45 28.18
N PHE A 60 2.83 11.94 28.17
CA PHE A 60 3.56 11.64 26.94
C PHE A 60 3.26 10.26 26.35
N VAL A 61 2.58 9.37 27.10
CA VAL A 61 2.04 8.12 26.55
C VAL A 61 0.77 8.36 25.75
N LEU A 62 -0.07 9.34 26.12
CA LEU A 62 -1.32 9.66 25.39
C LEU A 62 -1.13 9.92 23.88
N PRO A 63 -0.22 10.80 23.42
CA PRO A 63 -0.03 11.02 21.98
C PRO A 63 0.54 9.78 21.26
N LEU A 64 1.33 8.95 21.94
CA LEU A 64 1.82 7.68 21.39
C LEU A 64 0.67 6.67 21.22
N ALA A 65 -0.16 6.52 22.25
CA ALA A 65 -1.33 5.65 22.20
C ALA A 65 -2.29 6.08 21.09
N TRP A 66 -2.58 7.39 20.98
CA TRP A 66 -3.40 7.96 19.92
C TRP A 66 -2.86 7.60 18.53
N LEU A 67 -1.55 7.80 18.29
CA LEU A 67 -0.91 7.49 17.01
C LEU A 67 -1.08 6.01 16.62
N TRP A 68 -0.91 5.08 17.56
CA TRP A 68 -1.11 3.64 17.32
C TRP A 68 -2.58 3.30 17.08
N THR A 69 -3.50 3.84 17.88
CA THR A 69 -4.93 3.53 17.74
C THR A 69 -5.48 3.97 16.39
N GLU A 70 -5.13 5.17 15.91
CA GLU A 70 -5.56 5.68 14.61
C GLU A 70 -4.90 4.91 13.45
N ALA A 71 -3.60 4.59 13.55
CA ALA A 71 -2.91 3.82 12.53
C ALA A 71 -3.53 2.43 12.35
N MET A 72 -3.86 1.76 13.44
CA MET A 72 -4.47 0.43 13.41
C MET A 72 -5.94 0.48 12.97
N ALA A 73 -6.66 1.54 13.32
CA ALA A 73 -8.01 1.77 12.81
C ALA A 73 -8.01 2.02 11.29
N ALA A 74 -7.06 2.82 10.80
CA ALA A 74 -6.87 3.11 9.39
C ALA A 74 -6.49 1.85 8.60
N ALA A 75 -5.58 1.02 9.14
CA ALA A 75 -5.22 -0.27 8.55
C ALA A 75 -6.42 -1.25 8.51
N ALA A 76 -7.38 -1.13 9.43
CA ALA A 76 -8.62 -1.89 9.43
C ALA A 76 -9.73 -1.30 8.53
N GLY A 77 -9.41 -0.26 7.74
CA GLY A 77 -10.35 0.37 6.80
C GLY A 77 -11.30 1.40 7.43
N ARG A 78 -11.07 1.84 8.67
CA ARG A 78 -11.84 2.96 9.26
C ARG A 78 -11.26 4.28 8.81
N GLU A 79 -12.13 5.27 8.58
CA GLU A 79 -11.70 6.62 8.25
C GLU A 79 -10.90 7.23 9.41
N PRO A 80 -9.62 7.58 9.19
CA PRO A 80 -8.81 8.21 10.22
C PRO A 80 -9.20 9.67 10.41
N SER A 81 -8.91 10.19 11.60
CA SER A 81 -9.14 11.60 11.92
C SER A 81 -8.30 12.53 11.03
N SER A 82 -8.86 13.69 10.68
CA SER A 82 -8.19 14.68 9.82
C SER A 82 -6.87 15.20 10.39
N THR A 83 -6.76 15.27 11.72
CA THR A 83 -5.53 15.65 12.44
C THR A 83 -4.45 14.58 12.29
N TRP A 84 -4.80 13.29 12.38
CA TRP A 84 -3.86 12.20 12.17
C TRP A 84 -3.34 12.19 10.72
N ILE A 85 -4.23 12.36 9.73
CA ILE A 85 -3.83 12.46 8.32
C ILE A 85 -2.82 13.60 8.10
N ALA A 86 -3.06 14.77 8.70
CA ALA A 86 -2.15 15.91 8.59
C ALA A 86 -0.76 15.62 9.19
N VAL A 87 -0.70 14.92 10.33
CA VAL A 87 0.56 14.49 10.97
C VAL A 87 1.32 13.50 10.10
N VAL A 88 0.62 12.51 9.53
CA VAL A 88 1.21 11.47 8.68
C VAL A 88 1.74 12.07 7.38
N LYS A 89 0.95 12.90 6.69
CA LYS A 89 1.36 13.58 5.45
C LYS A 89 2.58 14.48 5.65
N ALA A 90 2.70 15.11 6.81
CA ALA A 90 3.85 15.94 7.14
C ALA A 90 5.10 15.13 7.55
N GLY A 91 5.04 13.79 7.61
CA GLY A 91 6.15 12.93 8.00
C GLY A 91 6.57 13.07 9.47
N TRP A 92 5.64 13.44 10.35
CA TRP A 92 5.93 13.70 11.76
C TRP A 92 5.78 12.47 12.67
N THR A 93 5.32 11.33 12.17
CA THR A 93 5.05 10.13 12.97
C THR A 93 6.27 9.66 13.77
N THR A 94 7.41 9.46 13.11
CA THR A 94 8.67 9.04 13.75
C THR A 94 9.26 10.13 14.64
N ARG A 95 9.05 11.41 14.30
CA ARG A 95 9.51 12.57 15.10
C ARG A 95 8.76 12.64 16.43
N ILE A 96 7.44 12.46 16.42
CA ILE A 96 6.61 12.43 17.64
C ILE A 96 7.07 11.31 18.56
N VAL A 97 7.29 10.10 18.02
CA VAL A 97 7.82 8.96 18.79
C VAL A 97 9.16 9.29 19.42
N THR A 98 10.08 9.87 18.64
CA THR A 98 11.42 10.22 19.14
C THR A 98 11.36 11.26 20.26
N ILE A 99 10.55 12.31 20.12
CA ILE A 99 10.42 13.38 21.11
C ILE A 99 9.78 12.84 22.40
N CYS A 100 8.66 12.11 22.30
CA CYS A 100 7.98 11.57 23.47
C CYS A 100 8.87 10.56 24.22
N THR A 101 9.54 9.66 23.49
CA THR A 101 10.44 8.67 24.11
C THR A 101 11.70 9.30 24.70
N ALA A 102 12.23 10.41 24.16
CA ALA A 102 13.31 11.15 24.79
C ALA A 102 12.88 11.71 26.16
N ILE A 103 11.70 12.33 26.24
CA ILE A 103 11.18 12.88 27.49
C ILE A 103 10.90 11.77 28.50
N LEU A 104 10.22 10.69 28.08
CA LEU A 104 9.95 9.53 28.93
C LEU A 104 11.23 8.92 29.51
N ARG A 105 12.29 8.77 28.69
CA ARG A 105 13.60 8.27 29.16
C ARG A 105 14.22 9.18 30.23
N THR A 106 14.17 10.50 30.04
CA THR A 106 14.68 11.46 31.03
C THR A 106 13.90 11.38 32.34
N VAL A 107 12.57 11.29 32.27
CA VAL A 107 11.71 11.15 33.45
C VAL A 107 12.00 9.85 34.20
N VAL A 108 12.04 8.71 33.52
CA VAL A 108 12.39 7.41 34.14
C VAL A 108 13.77 7.47 34.79
N THR A 109 14.77 8.02 34.11
CA THR A 109 16.14 8.10 34.64
C THR A 109 16.22 8.99 35.88
N THR A 110 15.50 10.11 35.90
CA THR A 110 15.46 11.01 37.06
C THR A 110 14.70 10.40 38.23
N GLN A 111 13.57 9.75 38.01
CA GLN A 111 12.82 9.03 39.06
C GLN A 111 13.63 7.86 39.62
N ALA A 112 14.27 7.08 38.76
CA ALA A 112 15.16 6.00 39.14
C ALA A 112 16.30 6.48 40.05
N SER A 113 16.87 7.66 39.77
CA SER A 113 17.93 8.24 40.61
C SER A 113 17.47 8.53 42.04
N VAL A 114 16.22 8.99 42.21
CA VAL A 114 15.61 9.22 43.53
C VAL A 114 15.29 7.87 44.20
N ALA A 115 14.82 6.88 43.43
CA ALA A 115 14.59 5.53 43.92
C ALA A 115 15.89 4.87 44.44
N THR A 116 17.03 5.07 43.77
CA THR A 116 18.36 4.64 44.24
C THR A 116 18.68 5.20 45.63
N ALA A 117 18.43 6.48 45.84
CA ALA A 117 18.67 7.13 47.13
C ALA A 117 17.70 6.59 48.22
N MET A 118 16.46 6.23 47.85
CA MET A 118 15.52 5.56 48.75
C MET A 118 15.99 4.15 49.12
N PHE A 119 16.46 3.36 48.15
CA PHE A 119 17.04 2.04 48.41
C PHE A 119 18.20 2.13 49.41
N ALA A 120 19.12 3.07 49.21
CA ALA A 120 20.24 3.27 50.11
C ALA A 120 19.79 3.63 51.54
N GLY A 121 18.76 4.47 51.69
CA GLY A 121 18.18 4.78 53.01
C GLY A 121 17.52 3.57 53.69
N ILE A 122 16.76 2.75 52.95
CA ILE A 122 16.14 1.53 53.50
C ILE A 122 17.20 0.53 53.94
N ILE A 123 18.25 0.36 53.13
CA ILE A 123 19.37 -0.54 53.42
C ILE A 123 20.08 -0.09 54.71
N LEU A 124 20.38 1.20 54.84
CA LEU A 124 21.05 1.75 56.03
C LEU A 124 20.24 1.63 57.32
N GLU A 125 18.91 1.79 57.29
CA GLU A 125 18.12 1.80 58.53
C GLU A 125 17.50 0.45 58.91
N ARG A 126 17.21 -0.42 57.94
CA ARG A 126 16.42 -1.64 58.22
C ARG A 126 17.06 -2.95 57.79
N VAL A 127 17.88 -2.95 56.74
CA VAL A 127 18.54 -4.18 56.28
C VAL A 127 19.87 -4.39 57.01
N GLY A 128 20.60 -3.29 57.22
CA GLY A 128 21.97 -3.28 57.72
C GLY A 128 22.98 -3.50 56.60
N THR A 129 24.19 -2.98 56.78
CA THR A 129 25.31 -3.10 55.83
C THR A 129 26.59 -3.49 56.55
N PRO A 130 27.53 -4.19 55.89
CA PRO A 130 28.89 -4.30 56.40
C PRO A 130 29.48 -2.91 56.65
N LEU A 131 30.31 -2.77 57.69
CA LEU A 131 30.94 -1.50 58.08
C LEU A 131 31.62 -0.77 56.91
N VAL A 132 32.25 -1.54 56.01
CA VAL A 132 33.00 -1.04 54.85
C VAL A 132 32.09 -0.39 53.79
N ASP A 133 30.84 -0.85 53.66
CA ASP A 133 29.91 -0.35 52.63
C ASP A 133 29.01 0.80 53.15
N GLY A 134 28.99 1.03 54.48
CA GLY A 134 28.21 2.10 55.11
C GLY A 134 28.41 3.50 54.50
N PRO A 135 29.67 3.95 54.25
CA PRO A 135 29.94 5.23 53.59
C PRO A 135 29.32 5.32 52.20
N PHE A 136 29.41 4.25 51.40
CA PHE A 136 28.85 4.22 50.05
C PHE A 136 27.33 4.44 50.07
N TYR A 137 26.59 3.71 50.91
CA TYR A 137 25.14 3.87 51.00
C TYR A 137 24.76 5.23 51.59
N SER A 138 25.56 5.76 52.53
CA SER A 138 25.34 7.09 53.11
C SER A 138 25.50 8.20 52.06
N ILE A 139 26.54 8.12 51.23
CA ILE A 139 26.78 9.03 50.11
C ILE A 139 25.70 8.88 49.05
N THR A 140 25.32 7.65 48.67
CA THR A 140 24.28 7.39 47.64
C THR A 140 22.90 7.92 48.06
N ARG A 141 22.63 8.00 49.36
CA ARG A 141 21.43 8.64 49.90
C ARG A 141 21.44 10.17 49.77
N ALA A 142 22.61 10.80 49.80
CA ALA A 142 22.77 12.25 49.62
C ALA A 142 22.94 12.66 48.14
N LEU A 143 23.66 11.87 47.37
CA LEU A 143 23.92 12.05 45.95
C LEU A 143 23.21 10.92 45.19
N SER A 144 22.01 11.21 44.69
CA SER A 144 21.22 10.28 43.89
C SER A 144 21.99 9.86 42.63
N GLY A 145 22.19 8.55 42.47
CA GLY A 145 22.91 7.93 41.35
C GLY A 145 22.07 6.89 40.61
N SER A 146 22.64 6.24 39.59
CA SER A 146 21.95 5.18 38.84
C SER A 146 21.71 3.95 39.72
N PRO A 147 20.54 3.26 39.61
CA PRO A 147 20.29 2.00 40.30
C PRO A 147 21.35 0.93 40.02
N THR A 148 21.97 0.98 38.84
CA THR A 148 23.07 0.07 38.47
C THR A 148 24.25 0.15 39.44
N ASN A 149 24.52 1.32 40.03
CA ASN A 149 25.62 1.49 40.98
C ASN A 149 25.44 0.62 42.23
N LEU A 150 24.20 0.31 42.62
CA LEU A 150 23.89 -0.57 43.75
C LEU A 150 24.19 -2.06 43.45
N LEU A 151 24.20 -2.46 42.18
CA LEU A 151 24.45 -3.85 41.77
C LEU A 151 25.94 -4.23 41.78
N TRP A 152 26.82 -3.24 41.61
CA TRP A 152 28.28 -3.47 41.50
C TRP A 152 28.99 -3.52 42.86
N ILE A 153 28.27 -3.38 43.97
CA ILE A 153 28.85 -3.43 45.31
C ILE A 153 29.16 -4.90 45.66
N PRO A 154 30.38 -5.22 46.13
CA PRO A 154 30.82 -6.59 46.37
C PRO A 154 30.14 -7.31 47.55
N SER A 155 29.24 -6.65 48.28
CA SER A 155 28.48 -7.20 49.41
C SER A 155 27.04 -6.70 49.38
N LEU A 156 26.26 -7.15 48.40
CA LEU A 156 24.79 -7.06 48.47
C LEU A 156 24.34 -7.72 49.79
N PRO A 157 23.55 -7.04 50.63
CA PRO A 157 23.23 -7.51 51.98
C PRO A 157 22.20 -8.64 51.92
N PHE A 158 22.62 -9.85 51.52
CA PHE A 158 21.83 -11.07 51.54
C PHE A 158 21.75 -11.61 52.98
N ARG A 159 20.83 -11.07 53.77
CA ARG A 159 20.63 -11.49 55.18
C ARG A 159 19.78 -12.77 55.32
N GLY A 160 19.32 -13.36 54.21
CA GLY A 160 18.35 -14.46 54.21
C GLY A 160 16.97 -14.08 54.77
N THR A 161 16.73 -12.79 55.06
CA THR A 161 15.44 -12.26 55.51
C THR A 161 14.57 -11.90 54.30
N GLY A 162 13.25 -12.11 54.39
CA GLY A 162 12.33 -11.85 53.29
C GLY A 162 12.39 -10.41 52.75
N LEU A 163 12.64 -9.42 53.62
CA LEU A 163 12.76 -8.00 53.23
C LEU A 163 14.05 -7.72 52.42
N SER A 164 15.18 -8.32 52.79
CA SER A 164 16.46 -8.19 52.09
C SER A 164 16.36 -8.73 50.66
N THR A 165 15.78 -9.92 50.49
CA THR A 165 15.57 -10.52 49.16
C THR A 165 14.65 -9.66 48.28
N VAL A 166 13.59 -9.08 48.85
CA VAL A 166 12.68 -8.17 48.13
C VAL A 166 13.42 -6.92 47.65
N ILE A 167 14.22 -6.26 48.50
CA ILE A 167 14.94 -5.04 48.13
C ILE A 167 15.97 -5.31 47.02
N VAL A 168 16.75 -6.39 47.14
CA VAL A 168 17.72 -6.77 46.10
C VAL A 168 17.00 -7.09 44.77
N GLY A 169 15.87 -7.80 44.83
CA GLY A 169 15.04 -8.06 43.65
C GLY A 169 14.54 -6.77 42.98
N LEU A 170 14.06 -5.81 43.77
CA LEU A 170 13.59 -4.51 43.25
C LEU A 170 14.73 -3.68 42.62
N ILE A 171 15.94 -3.70 43.20
CA ILE A 171 17.11 -3.02 42.62
C ILE A 171 17.45 -3.66 41.26
N PHE A 172 17.45 -4.99 41.17
CA PHE A 172 17.72 -5.69 39.91
C PHE A 172 16.67 -5.39 38.84
N ILE A 173 15.38 -5.39 39.23
CA ILE A 173 14.28 -5.03 38.32
C ILE A 173 14.43 -3.58 37.86
N GLU A 174 14.64 -2.64 38.78
CA GLU A 174 14.77 -1.20 38.45
C GLU A 174 15.98 -0.94 37.54
N ALA A 175 17.12 -1.55 37.81
CA ALA A 175 18.31 -1.46 36.96
C ALA A 175 18.07 -2.05 35.56
N SER A 176 17.37 -3.18 35.47
CA SER A 176 17.05 -3.84 34.20
C SER A 176 16.06 -3.00 33.39
N VAL A 177 15.00 -2.48 34.03
CA VAL A 177 13.99 -1.64 33.38
C VAL A 177 14.60 -0.32 32.93
N THR A 178 15.40 0.35 33.75
CA THR A 178 16.06 1.62 33.38
C THR A 178 17.04 1.44 32.21
N MET A 179 17.75 0.31 32.15
CA MET A 179 18.58 -0.05 31.01
C MET A 179 17.75 -0.34 29.75
N ALA A 180 16.69 -1.13 29.85
CA ALA A 180 15.81 -1.45 28.73
C ALA A 180 15.08 -0.21 28.17
N VAL A 181 14.66 0.71 29.04
CA VAL A 181 14.00 1.97 28.66
C VAL A 181 14.91 2.87 27.82
N GLN A 182 16.24 2.73 27.88
CA GLN A 182 17.12 3.48 26.97
C GLN A 182 16.86 3.19 25.50
N PHE A 183 16.38 1.98 25.20
CA PHE A 183 16.02 1.50 23.87
C PHE A 183 14.54 1.71 23.52
N LEU A 184 13.79 2.49 24.32
CA LEU A 184 12.35 2.70 24.14
C LEU A 184 12.00 3.21 22.73
N SER A 185 12.78 4.15 22.18
CA SER A 185 12.57 4.63 20.80
C SER A 185 12.71 3.50 19.78
N THR A 186 13.74 2.66 19.92
CA THR A 186 13.98 1.52 19.03
C THR A 186 12.87 0.48 19.16
N LEU A 187 12.41 0.18 20.38
CA LEU A 187 11.30 -0.74 20.62
C LEU A 187 10.02 -0.24 19.95
N LEU A 188 9.68 1.05 20.07
CA LEU A 188 8.49 1.62 19.45
C LEU A 188 8.61 1.71 17.92
N VAL A 189 9.79 2.09 17.40
CA VAL A 189 10.03 2.13 15.95
C VAL A 189 10.04 0.73 15.33
N ALA A 190 10.29 -0.33 16.10
CA ALA A 190 10.19 -1.70 15.60
C ALA A 190 8.78 -2.10 15.15
N ASP A 191 7.73 -1.41 15.61
CA ASP A 191 6.36 -1.61 15.12
C ASP A 191 6.09 -0.91 13.77
N PHE A 192 6.99 -0.06 13.29
CA PHE A 192 6.78 0.70 12.06
C PHE A 192 7.04 -0.16 10.83
N GLY A 193 6.07 -0.14 9.92
CA GLY A 193 6.16 -0.77 8.61
C GLY A 193 5.69 0.18 7.52
N ASN A 194 5.88 -0.25 6.27
CA ASN A 194 5.25 0.41 5.13
C ASN A 194 3.76 0.03 5.16
N GLY A 195 2.92 0.96 5.59
CA GLY A 195 1.48 0.84 5.56
C GLY A 195 0.88 1.76 4.50
N ALA A 196 -0.37 1.51 4.15
CA ALA A 196 -1.17 2.43 3.35
C ALA A 196 -2.49 2.70 4.07
N PHE A 197 -3.04 3.89 3.89
CA PHE A 197 -4.37 4.24 4.39
C PHE A 197 -5.15 5.01 3.33
N THR A 198 -6.47 4.89 3.37
CA THR A 198 -7.36 5.62 2.49
C THR A 198 -7.58 7.03 3.02
N GLU A 199 -7.27 8.02 2.18
CA GLU A 199 -7.54 9.42 2.49
C GLU A 199 -9.05 9.71 2.56
N THR A 200 -9.43 10.72 3.32
CA THR A 200 -10.81 11.21 3.32
C THR A 200 -11.19 11.69 1.92
N SER A 201 -12.39 11.33 1.46
CA SER A 201 -12.89 11.74 0.15
C SER A 201 -12.85 13.26 0.00
N ASN A 202 -12.14 13.73 -1.02
CA ASN A 202 -12.02 15.14 -1.35
C ASN A 202 -12.55 15.43 -2.76
N ALA A 203 -13.04 16.64 -2.98
CA ALA A 203 -13.49 17.09 -4.30
C ALA A 203 -12.29 17.42 -5.18
N THR A 204 -12.13 16.70 -6.28
CA THR A 204 -11.12 16.94 -7.32
C THR A 204 -11.78 17.37 -8.62
N ASN A 205 -11.10 18.24 -9.37
CA ASN A 205 -11.52 18.59 -10.72
C ASN A 205 -10.93 17.55 -11.67
N ILE A 206 -11.80 16.92 -12.46
CA ILE A 206 -11.45 15.92 -13.47
C ILE A 206 -11.85 16.40 -14.85
N ARG A 207 -11.24 15.85 -15.90
CA ARG A 207 -11.63 16.15 -17.28
C ARG A 207 -12.80 15.28 -17.70
N ILE A 208 -13.76 15.86 -18.40
CA ILE A 208 -14.96 15.17 -18.91
C ILE A 208 -14.78 14.90 -20.40
N LEU A 209 -15.18 13.71 -20.85
CA LEU A 209 -15.23 13.37 -22.26
C LEU A 209 -16.34 14.16 -22.97
N ASN A 210 -15.97 15.33 -23.50
CA ASN A 210 -16.78 16.14 -24.38
C ASN A 210 -15.85 16.79 -25.41
N ASP A 211 -15.55 16.06 -26.48
CA ASP A 211 -14.60 16.47 -27.51
C ASP A 211 -15.31 16.62 -28.84
N THR A 212 -15.40 17.87 -29.30
CA THR A 212 -16.07 18.24 -30.55
C THR A 212 -15.12 18.15 -31.76
N GLN A 213 -13.82 17.93 -31.51
CA GLN A 213 -12.82 17.84 -32.55
C GLN A 213 -12.53 16.39 -32.90
N MET A 214 -12.80 16.04 -34.16
CA MET A 214 -12.40 14.76 -34.71
C MET A 214 -10.87 14.72 -34.76
N ALA A 215 -10.27 13.72 -34.12
CA ALA A 215 -8.84 13.51 -34.17
C ALA A 215 -8.39 13.23 -35.62
N PRO A 216 -7.16 13.62 -36.01
CA PRO A 216 -6.57 13.12 -37.26
C PRO A 216 -6.56 11.59 -37.28
N ILE A 217 -6.37 11.01 -38.46
CA ILE A 217 -6.27 9.55 -38.59
C ILE A 217 -5.01 9.07 -37.85
N GLU A 218 -5.20 8.48 -36.67
CA GLU A 218 -4.12 8.01 -35.79
C GLU A 218 -3.83 6.52 -36.01
N ALA A 219 -2.58 6.12 -35.75
CA ALA A 219 -2.04 4.82 -36.12
C ALA A 219 -2.19 3.77 -34.99
N TRP A 220 -3.34 3.77 -34.27
CA TRP A 220 -3.54 2.94 -33.07
C TRP A 220 -3.34 1.45 -33.32
N TRP A 221 -3.70 0.95 -34.51
CA TRP A 221 -3.49 -0.45 -34.88
C TRP A 221 -2.02 -0.81 -35.06
N SER A 222 -1.18 0.13 -35.50
CA SER A 222 0.24 -0.08 -35.79
C SER A 222 1.17 0.33 -34.65
N MET A 223 0.65 0.86 -33.55
CA MET A 223 1.42 1.26 -32.37
C MET A 223 1.10 0.37 -31.17
N PRO A 224 2.08 0.03 -30.31
CA PRO A 224 1.78 -0.65 -29.06
C PRO A 224 1.03 0.30 -28.12
N PRO A 225 0.15 -0.24 -27.26
CA PRO A 225 -0.52 0.58 -26.25
C PRO A 225 0.49 1.01 -25.17
N ALA A 226 0.46 2.28 -24.77
CA ALA A 226 1.45 2.87 -23.87
C ALA A 226 1.44 2.31 -22.44
N ALA A 227 0.28 1.90 -21.91
CA ALA A 227 0.16 1.41 -20.53
C ALA A 227 -1.07 0.51 -20.36
N GLY A 228 -1.05 -0.49 -19.48
CA GLY A 228 -2.22 -1.31 -19.11
C GLY A 228 -3.24 -0.59 -18.25
N TRP A 229 -3.79 0.52 -18.73
CA TRP A 229 -4.62 1.44 -17.93
C TRP A 229 -5.67 0.72 -17.08
N THR A 230 -5.67 1.04 -15.79
CA THR A 230 -6.69 0.60 -14.83
C THR A 230 -8.02 1.25 -15.17
N TYR A 231 -9.09 0.48 -15.05
CA TYR A 231 -10.46 0.89 -15.33
C TYR A 231 -11.38 0.29 -14.28
N ALA A 232 -12.66 0.67 -14.29
CA ALA A 232 -13.69 0.01 -13.50
C ALA A 232 -14.59 -0.84 -14.39
N GLU A 233 -15.12 -1.94 -13.85
CA GLU A 233 -15.91 -2.90 -14.61
C GLU A 233 -17.12 -3.39 -13.81
N GLN A 234 -18.23 -3.53 -14.53
CA GLN A 234 -19.38 -4.34 -14.15
C GLN A 234 -19.70 -5.25 -15.34
N SER A 235 -19.84 -6.56 -15.12
CA SER A 235 -20.06 -7.49 -16.22
C SER A 235 -21.00 -8.64 -15.90
N ASP A 236 -21.77 -9.03 -16.90
CA ASP A 236 -22.59 -10.23 -16.92
C ASP A 236 -21.75 -11.50 -17.21
N PRO A 237 -22.27 -12.69 -16.91
CA PRO A 237 -21.61 -13.95 -17.24
C PRO A 237 -21.55 -14.20 -18.75
N PHE A 238 -20.49 -14.87 -19.19
CA PHE A 238 -20.33 -15.34 -20.56
C PHE A 238 -21.38 -16.39 -20.93
N VAL A 239 -21.98 -16.27 -22.11
CA VAL A 239 -22.99 -17.21 -22.61
C VAL A 239 -22.45 -17.99 -23.80
N LEU A 240 -22.39 -19.32 -23.65
CA LEU A 240 -21.99 -20.25 -24.71
C LEU A 240 -23.23 -20.81 -25.41
N GLY A 241 -23.34 -20.59 -26.72
CA GLY A 241 -24.39 -21.15 -27.56
C GLY A 241 -23.87 -22.09 -28.65
N PRO A 242 -24.75 -22.86 -29.30
CA PRO A 242 -24.36 -23.80 -30.36
C PRO A 242 -23.89 -23.11 -31.65
N LYS A 243 -24.32 -21.88 -31.91
CA LYS A 243 -23.93 -21.12 -33.11
C LYS A 243 -23.45 -19.71 -32.79
N TYR A 244 -23.22 -19.42 -31.51
CA TYR A 244 -22.86 -18.09 -31.05
C TYR A 244 -22.07 -18.13 -29.74
N HIS A 245 -21.20 -17.15 -29.56
CA HIS A 245 -20.56 -16.81 -28.30
C HIS A 245 -20.91 -15.37 -27.94
N ASP A 246 -21.34 -15.14 -26.71
CA ASP A 246 -21.69 -13.82 -26.20
C ASP A 246 -20.94 -13.53 -24.91
N THR A 247 -20.26 -12.39 -24.85
CA THR A 247 -19.53 -11.97 -23.65
C THR A 247 -20.44 -11.46 -22.53
N GLY A 248 -21.72 -11.23 -22.81
CA GLY A 248 -22.65 -10.56 -21.89
C GLY A 248 -22.35 -9.05 -21.82
N HIS A 249 -23.24 -8.27 -21.20
CA HIS A 249 -22.98 -6.85 -20.98
C HIS A 249 -21.68 -6.71 -20.17
N THR A 250 -20.75 -5.90 -20.69
CA THR A 250 -19.46 -5.67 -20.02
C THR A 250 -19.23 -4.17 -20.01
N TYR A 251 -19.78 -3.51 -18.99
CA TYR A 251 -19.65 -2.08 -18.82
C TYR A 251 -18.28 -1.75 -18.26
N ARG A 252 -17.55 -0.87 -18.96
CA ARG A 252 -16.24 -0.41 -18.53
C ARG A 252 -16.20 1.10 -18.43
N ALA A 253 -15.85 1.59 -17.24
CA ALA A 253 -15.65 3.00 -16.98
C ALA A 253 -14.15 3.32 -17.05
N PHE A 254 -13.77 4.30 -17.87
CA PHE A 254 -12.36 4.72 -17.98
C PHE A 254 -12.04 5.85 -17.01
N LEU A 255 -10.94 5.73 -16.27
CA LEU A 255 -10.59 6.68 -15.22
C LEU A 255 -10.00 7.97 -15.80
N PRO A 256 -10.47 9.16 -15.41
CA PRO A 256 -10.03 10.46 -15.94
C PRO A 256 -8.70 10.95 -15.35
N TYR A 257 -7.72 10.06 -15.23
CA TYR A 257 -6.36 10.35 -14.73
C TYR A 257 -5.31 9.88 -15.73
N THR A 258 -4.33 10.73 -16.03
CA THR A 258 -3.23 10.41 -16.95
C THR A 258 -2.12 9.61 -16.26
N GLU A 259 -1.89 9.86 -14.97
CA GLU A 259 -0.85 9.20 -14.19
C GLU A 259 -1.29 7.82 -13.68
N ALA A 260 -0.42 6.82 -13.84
CA ALA A 260 -0.67 5.47 -13.33
C ALA A 260 -0.82 5.45 -11.81
N ALA A 261 0.00 6.21 -11.08
CA ALA A 261 -0.05 6.27 -9.62
C ALA A 261 -1.42 6.74 -9.09
N GLN A 262 -2.07 7.69 -9.76
CA GLN A 262 -3.42 8.15 -9.38
C GLN A 262 -4.46 7.07 -9.63
N ARG A 263 -4.38 6.36 -10.76
CA ARG A 263 -5.33 5.28 -11.08
C ARG A 263 -5.19 4.08 -10.15
N THR A 264 -3.98 3.68 -9.79
CA THR A 264 -3.74 2.51 -8.93
C THR A 264 -3.96 2.79 -7.44
N SER A 265 -3.77 4.03 -7.00
CA SER A 265 -4.06 4.45 -5.63
C SER A 265 -5.53 4.78 -5.40
N LEU A 266 -6.36 4.94 -6.43
CA LEU A 266 -7.78 5.26 -6.28
C LEU A 266 -8.51 4.15 -5.51
N ARG A 267 -9.23 4.51 -4.44
CA ARG A 267 -10.01 3.60 -3.59
C ARG A 267 -11.50 3.85 -3.70
N HIS A 268 -11.89 5.12 -3.75
CA HIS A 268 -13.28 5.52 -3.97
C HIS A 268 -13.33 6.68 -4.95
N PHE A 269 -14.27 6.62 -5.87
CA PHE A 269 -14.56 7.69 -6.82
C PHE A 269 -16.06 7.81 -7.01
N HIS A 270 -16.57 9.02 -6.89
CA HIS A 270 -17.95 9.38 -7.18
C HIS A 270 -17.94 10.62 -8.06
N GLY A 271 -18.33 10.48 -9.32
CA GLY A 271 -18.31 11.60 -10.25
C GLY A 271 -18.47 11.17 -11.70
N PRO A 272 -18.30 12.12 -12.64
CA PRO A 272 -18.44 11.83 -14.06
C PRO A 272 -17.36 10.90 -14.59
N ALA A 273 -17.75 9.76 -15.15
CA ALA A 273 -16.88 8.80 -15.80
C ALA A 273 -17.49 8.34 -17.15
N PRO A 274 -16.70 8.26 -18.23
CA PRO A 274 -17.15 7.69 -19.49
C PRO A 274 -17.28 6.17 -19.36
N ILE A 275 -18.49 5.66 -19.62
CA ILE A 275 -18.82 4.24 -19.56
C ILE A 275 -19.19 3.76 -20.97
N VAL A 276 -18.60 2.64 -21.38
CA VAL A 276 -18.89 1.96 -22.64
C VAL A 276 -19.33 0.53 -22.35
N ASP A 277 -20.36 0.06 -23.06
CA ASP A 277 -20.71 -1.36 -23.07
C ASP A 277 -19.88 -2.08 -24.12
N GLN A 278 -19.01 -2.97 -23.67
CA GLN A 278 -18.10 -3.72 -24.55
C GLN A 278 -18.59 -5.14 -24.79
N ARG A 279 -19.90 -5.40 -24.70
CA ARG A 279 -20.50 -6.65 -25.15
C ARG A 279 -20.13 -6.94 -26.61
N VAL A 280 -19.66 -8.16 -26.87
CA VAL A 280 -19.38 -8.66 -28.21
C VAL A 280 -20.13 -9.97 -28.40
N VAL A 281 -20.92 -10.04 -29.47
CA VAL A 281 -21.68 -11.23 -29.85
C VAL A 281 -21.14 -11.73 -31.18
N CYS A 282 -20.49 -12.89 -31.19
CA CYS A 282 -20.06 -13.53 -32.43
C CYS A 282 -20.97 -14.69 -32.78
N VAL A 283 -21.51 -14.71 -33.99
CA VAL A 283 -22.45 -15.72 -34.49
C VAL A 283 -21.93 -16.36 -35.77
N GLN A 284 -22.45 -17.55 -36.07
CA GLN A 284 -22.25 -18.22 -37.33
C GLN A 284 -23.03 -17.51 -38.45
N PRO A 285 -22.36 -16.86 -39.44
CA PRO A 285 -23.07 -16.14 -40.50
C PRO A 285 -23.64 -17.06 -41.59
N ALA A 286 -24.59 -16.57 -42.37
CA ALA A 286 -24.99 -17.16 -43.65
C ALA A 286 -24.17 -16.52 -44.79
N LEU A 287 -23.39 -17.32 -45.50
CA LEU A 287 -22.54 -16.86 -46.61
C LEU A 287 -23.08 -17.36 -47.96
N ARG A 288 -23.01 -16.52 -49.00
CA ARG A 288 -23.40 -16.84 -50.38
C ARG A 288 -22.39 -16.29 -51.38
N ASP A 289 -22.36 -16.90 -52.57
CA ASP A 289 -21.55 -16.46 -53.71
C ASP A 289 -20.07 -16.24 -53.39
N LEU A 290 -19.51 -17.11 -52.56
CA LEU A 290 -18.14 -16.99 -52.07
C LEU A 290 -17.13 -17.17 -53.21
N ARG A 291 -16.25 -16.18 -53.34
CA ARG A 291 -15.13 -16.17 -54.27
C ARG A 291 -13.84 -15.99 -53.48
N LEU A 292 -12.95 -16.96 -53.63
CA LEU A 292 -11.58 -16.84 -53.13
C LEU A 292 -10.71 -16.42 -54.31
N ASP A 293 -10.09 -15.26 -54.17
CA ASP A 293 -9.21 -14.69 -55.18
C ASP A 293 -7.80 -14.61 -54.60
N ALA A 294 -6.86 -15.34 -55.21
CA ALA A 294 -5.46 -15.39 -54.84
C ALA A 294 -4.58 -14.88 -55.99
N LEU A 295 -4.94 -13.71 -56.54
CA LEU A 295 -4.16 -12.94 -57.51
C LEU A 295 -2.72 -12.71 -57.06
N TYR A 296 -1.79 -13.45 -57.67
CA TYR A 296 -0.37 -13.43 -57.31
C TYR A 296 -0.14 -13.73 -55.83
N SER A 297 1.08 -14.10 -55.45
CA SER A 297 1.41 -14.46 -54.07
C SER A 297 1.29 -13.33 -53.03
N ALA A 298 0.80 -12.16 -53.42
CA ALA A 298 0.86 -10.94 -52.63
C ALA A 298 -0.49 -10.44 -52.08
N TYR A 299 -1.66 -10.86 -52.61
CA TYR A 299 -2.94 -10.24 -52.21
C TYR A 299 -4.16 -11.21 -52.20
N PRO A 300 -4.16 -12.27 -51.38
CA PRO A 300 -5.32 -13.14 -51.24
C PRO A 300 -6.50 -12.38 -50.60
N ARG A 301 -7.71 -12.65 -51.06
CA ARG A 301 -8.95 -12.04 -50.55
C ARG A 301 -10.14 -12.99 -50.69
N LEU A 302 -11.11 -12.81 -49.81
CA LEU A 302 -12.39 -13.49 -49.84
C LEU A 302 -13.48 -12.45 -50.13
N SER A 303 -14.29 -12.69 -51.16
CA SER A 303 -15.46 -11.88 -51.47
C SER A 303 -16.73 -12.73 -51.54
N GLY A 304 -17.87 -12.08 -51.37
CA GLY A 304 -19.18 -12.75 -51.41
C GLY A 304 -20.25 -11.91 -50.74
N HIS A 305 -21.30 -12.58 -50.29
CA HIS A 305 -22.42 -11.97 -49.58
C HIS A 305 -22.59 -12.56 -48.18
N ILE A 306 -22.84 -11.72 -47.18
CA ILE A 306 -23.02 -12.10 -45.78
C ILE A 306 -24.36 -11.63 -45.23
N ALA A 307 -25.00 -12.48 -44.44
CA ALA A 307 -26.17 -12.16 -43.62
C ALA A 307 -26.10 -12.94 -42.29
N ILE A 308 -26.92 -12.57 -41.30
CA ILE A 308 -27.10 -13.40 -40.10
C ILE A 308 -28.22 -14.40 -40.37
N ALA A 309 -27.98 -15.69 -40.10
CA ALA A 309 -29.02 -16.70 -40.23
C ALA A 309 -30.09 -16.51 -39.15
N ASN A 310 -31.37 -16.50 -39.54
CA ASN A 310 -32.48 -16.36 -38.60
C ASN A 310 -32.41 -17.40 -37.47
N GLY A 311 -32.66 -16.98 -36.24
CA GLY A 311 -32.65 -17.87 -35.07
C GLY A 311 -31.27 -18.33 -34.59
N THR A 312 -30.16 -17.74 -35.09
CA THR A 312 -28.81 -18.05 -34.57
C THR A 312 -28.58 -17.59 -33.14
N TYR A 313 -29.07 -16.39 -32.79
CA TYR A 313 -29.06 -15.87 -31.43
C TYR A 313 -30.36 -15.11 -31.12
N PRO A 314 -31.12 -15.47 -30.06
CA PRO A 314 -32.44 -14.87 -29.81
C PRO A 314 -32.41 -13.38 -29.44
N MET A 315 -31.30 -12.88 -28.86
CA MET A 315 -31.17 -11.47 -28.47
C MET A 315 -30.67 -10.56 -29.61
N LEU A 316 -30.63 -11.05 -30.86
CA LEU A 316 -30.39 -10.20 -32.03
C LEU A 316 -31.72 -9.77 -32.64
N GLN A 317 -31.88 -8.47 -32.80
CA GLN A 317 -33.04 -7.87 -33.44
C GLN A 317 -32.73 -7.51 -34.91
N GLY A 318 -33.76 -7.50 -35.75
CA GLY A 318 -33.65 -7.07 -37.15
C GLY A 318 -33.10 -8.13 -38.12
N THR A 319 -32.78 -9.35 -37.66
CA THR A 319 -32.23 -10.45 -38.48
C THR A 319 -33.13 -10.85 -39.64
N GLU A 320 -34.45 -10.90 -39.43
CA GLU A 320 -35.42 -11.28 -40.48
C GLU A 320 -35.53 -10.25 -41.61
N SER A 321 -35.28 -8.97 -41.30
CA SER A 321 -35.38 -7.85 -42.24
C SER A 321 -34.05 -7.52 -42.93
N GLN A 322 -32.99 -8.27 -42.60
CA GLN A 322 -31.65 -8.01 -43.07
C GLN A 322 -31.47 -8.49 -44.53
N SER A 323 -30.97 -7.59 -45.38
CA SER A 323 -30.47 -7.95 -46.71
C SER A 323 -29.05 -8.52 -46.64
N TYR A 324 -28.72 -9.38 -47.60
CA TYR A 324 -27.34 -9.81 -47.82
C TYR A 324 -26.45 -8.61 -48.16
N VAL A 325 -25.38 -8.41 -47.40
CA VAL A 325 -24.39 -7.35 -47.61
C VAL A 325 -23.22 -7.92 -48.40
N ALA A 326 -22.81 -7.25 -49.47
CA ALA A 326 -21.62 -7.63 -50.22
C ALA A 326 -20.36 -7.31 -49.40
N PHE A 327 -19.38 -8.20 -49.44
CA PHE A 327 -18.09 -7.98 -48.77
C PHE A 327 -16.94 -8.40 -49.68
N THR A 328 -15.78 -7.77 -49.49
CA THR A 328 -14.49 -8.13 -50.06
C THR A 328 -13.43 -7.86 -49.01
N CYS A 329 -12.99 -8.91 -48.32
CA CYS A 329 -12.04 -8.81 -47.20
C CYS A 329 -10.67 -9.38 -47.59
N ALA A 330 -9.60 -8.68 -47.23
CA ALA A 330 -8.24 -9.16 -47.41
C ALA A 330 -7.93 -10.32 -46.45
N LEU A 331 -7.11 -11.26 -46.94
CA LEU A 331 -6.55 -12.34 -46.15
C LEU A 331 -5.06 -12.07 -45.87
N PRO A 332 -4.52 -12.59 -44.74
CA PRO A 332 -3.09 -12.54 -44.47
C PRO A 332 -2.27 -13.21 -45.59
N VAL A 333 -1.17 -12.56 -45.99
CA VAL A 333 -0.20 -13.09 -46.96
C VAL A 333 0.85 -13.90 -46.22
N LEU A 334 1.32 -14.99 -46.82
CA LEU A 334 2.44 -15.77 -46.32
C LEU A 334 3.45 -15.96 -47.47
N VAL A 335 4.56 -15.22 -47.40
CA VAL A 335 5.60 -15.14 -48.46
C VAL A 335 6.56 -16.35 -48.43
N ASN A 336 6.45 -17.24 -47.44
CA ASN A 336 7.36 -18.36 -47.29
C ASN A 336 6.60 -19.68 -47.13
N TYR A 337 7.23 -20.80 -47.52
CA TYR A 337 6.76 -22.19 -47.38
C TYR A 337 6.56 -22.64 -45.91
N SER A 338 6.24 -21.72 -45.00
CA SER A 338 5.79 -21.98 -43.66
C SER A 338 4.47 -22.74 -43.72
N THR A 339 4.47 -23.95 -43.19
CA THR A 339 3.27 -24.77 -42.99
C THR A 339 2.39 -24.27 -41.84
N ARG A 340 2.77 -23.17 -41.15
CA ARG A 340 2.05 -22.66 -39.98
C ARG A 340 0.95 -21.69 -40.40
N ALA A 341 -0.27 -22.23 -40.56
CA ALA A 341 -1.49 -21.43 -40.73
C ALA A 341 -1.99 -20.82 -39.40
N GLN A 342 -1.50 -21.30 -38.25
CA GLN A 342 -1.92 -20.80 -36.94
C GLN A 342 -1.46 -19.36 -36.70
N GLY A 343 -2.35 -18.53 -36.13
CA GLY A 343 -2.03 -17.15 -35.78
C GLY A 343 -2.17 -16.15 -36.93
N GLN A 344 -3.07 -16.43 -37.88
CA GLN A 344 -3.27 -15.67 -39.11
C GLN A 344 -4.75 -15.31 -39.24
N THR A 345 -5.14 -14.16 -38.67
CA THR A 345 -6.53 -13.69 -38.72
C THR A 345 -6.61 -12.32 -39.39
N SER A 346 -7.71 -12.03 -40.06
CA SER A 346 -8.06 -10.72 -40.59
C SER A 346 -9.34 -10.22 -39.93
N LEU A 347 -9.34 -8.96 -39.48
CA LEU A 347 -10.51 -8.24 -39.02
C LEU A 347 -10.96 -7.31 -40.15
N CYS A 348 -12.17 -7.51 -40.63
CA CYS A 348 -12.74 -6.78 -41.76
C CYS A 348 -14.02 -6.07 -41.32
N TRP A 349 -14.29 -4.88 -41.87
CA TRP A 349 -15.53 -4.14 -41.67
C TRP A 349 -16.27 -3.97 -42.99
N PRO A 350 -17.12 -4.96 -43.36
CA PRO A 350 -17.81 -4.98 -44.64
C PRO A 350 -18.69 -3.76 -44.89
N ASN A 351 -18.58 -3.18 -46.10
CA ASN A 351 -19.37 -2.03 -46.56
C ASN A 351 -19.38 -0.84 -45.58
N VAL A 352 -18.39 -0.75 -44.68
CA VAL A 352 -18.33 0.24 -43.60
C VAL A 352 -19.63 0.30 -42.76
N GLY A 353 -20.33 -0.84 -42.66
CA GLY A 353 -21.59 -0.94 -41.92
C GLY A 353 -22.82 -0.37 -42.63
N VAL A 354 -22.71 0.05 -43.90
CA VAL A 354 -23.86 0.47 -44.70
C VAL A 354 -24.73 -0.75 -45.05
N ASP A 355 -26.06 -0.57 -45.11
CA ASP A 355 -27.08 -1.60 -45.33
C ASP A 355 -27.16 -2.71 -44.24
N TRP A 356 -26.42 -2.54 -43.14
CA TRP A 356 -26.50 -3.42 -41.98
C TRP A 356 -27.63 -2.98 -41.03
N LYS A 357 -28.45 -3.93 -40.57
CA LYS A 357 -29.66 -3.65 -39.75
C LYS A 357 -29.75 -4.43 -38.44
N VAL A 358 -28.76 -5.27 -38.11
CA VAL A 358 -28.83 -6.14 -36.94
C VAL A 358 -28.41 -5.40 -35.67
N LEU A 359 -29.25 -5.46 -34.66
CA LEU A 359 -29.06 -4.83 -33.35
C LEU A 359 -28.83 -5.88 -32.27
N VAL A 360 -27.84 -5.64 -31.41
CA VAL A 360 -27.70 -6.32 -30.13
C VAL A 360 -28.73 -5.73 -29.16
N GLU A 361 -29.43 -6.58 -28.42
CA GLU A 361 -30.43 -6.19 -27.43
C GLU A 361 -29.86 -5.31 -26.31
N GLU A 362 -30.67 -4.34 -25.85
CA GLU A 362 -30.41 -3.42 -24.74
C GLU A 362 -29.04 -2.69 -24.76
N PRO A 363 -28.68 -2.02 -25.87
CA PRO A 363 -27.45 -1.25 -25.90
C PRO A 363 -27.44 -0.12 -24.87
N LEU A 364 -26.27 0.23 -24.34
CA LEU A 364 -26.11 1.36 -23.41
C LEU A 364 -26.61 2.67 -24.04
N VAL A 365 -26.22 2.93 -25.29
CA VAL A 365 -26.73 4.02 -26.11
C VAL A 365 -27.37 3.42 -27.37
N PRO A 366 -28.66 3.66 -27.62
CA PRO A 366 -29.34 3.12 -28.79
C PRO A 366 -28.81 3.76 -30.08
N PRO A 367 -28.55 2.97 -31.15
CA PRO A 367 -28.25 3.49 -32.47
C PRO A 367 -29.40 4.36 -33.00
N ALA A 368 -29.08 5.56 -33.48
CA ALA A 368 -30.05 6.49 -34.05
C ALA A 368 -29.37 7.20 -35.24
N SER A 369 -29.95 7.07 -36.44
CA SER A 369 -29.45 7.83 -37.58
C SER A 369 -29.77 9.30 -37.44
N ILE A 370 -28.78 10.13 -37.73
CA ILE A 370 -28.96 11.57 -37.85
C ILE A 370 -29.05 11.88 -39.34
N THR A 371 -30.15 12.52 -39.73
CA THR A 371 -30.32 13.01 -41.09
C THR A 371 -30.04 14.50 -41.15
N LEU A 372 -29.16 14.93 -42.04
CA LEU A 372 -29.01 16.33 -42.43
C LEU A 372 -29.72 16.51 -43.78
N ASN A 373 -30.73 17.39 -43.85
CA ASN A 373 -31.52 17.65 -45.07
C ASN A 373 -32.10 16.38 -45.75
N GLY A 374 -32.49 15.36 -44.97
CA GLY A 374 -33.06 14.10 -45.47
C GLY A 374 -32.03 13.06 -45.92
N THR A 375 -30.73 13.37 -45.85
CA THR A 375 -29.64 12.41 -46.09
C THR A 375 -29.02 11.94 -44.77
N PRO A 376 -28.84 10.63 -44.53
CA PRO A 376 -28.15 10.13 -43.34
C PRO A 376 -26.67 10.54 -43.35
N ILE A 377 -26.16 10.99 -42.20
CA ILE A 377 -24.74 11.33 -42.05
C ILE A 377 -23.94 10.04 -41.85
N VAL A 378 -22.92 9.84 -42.69
CA VAL A 378 -21.99 8.70 -42.60
C VAL A 378 -21.24 8.75 -41.26
N GLY A 379 -21.25 7.64 -40.51
CA GLY A 379 -20.54 7.50 -39.23
C GLY A 379 -21.44 7.36 -38.00
N TYR A 380 -22.75 7.57 -38.14
CA TYR A 380 -23.74 7.28 -37.10
C TYR A 380 -24.45 5.98 -37.43
N PRO A 381 -24.28 4.92 -36.63
CA PRO A 381 -24.80 3.62 -37.00
C PRO A 381 -26.31 3.54 -36.77
N GLU A 382 -27.00 2.89 -37.70
CA GLU A 382 -28.42 2.53 -37.60
C GLU A 382 -28.62 1.18 -36.90
N ALA A 383 -27.52 0.48 -36.64
CA ALA A 383 -27.45 -0.89 -36.17
C ALA A 383 -26.20 -1.12 -35.31
N SER A 384 -25.98 -2.33 -34.78
CA SER A 384 -24.71 -2.65 -34.12
C SER A 384 -23.58 -2.79 -35.15
N THR A 385 -22.37 -2.35 -34.82
CA THR A 385 -21.22 -2.45 -35.73
C THR A 385 -20.85 -3.92 -35.93
N MET A 386 -20.87 -4.39 -37.18
CA MET A 386 -20.50 -5.75 -37.55
C MET A 386 -19.05 -5.81 -38.04
N PHE A 387 -18.29 -6.68 -37.39
CA PHE A 387 -16.95 -7.07 -37.79
C PHE A 387 -16.95 -8.50 -38.30
N MET A 388 -16.28 -8.74 -39.41
CA MET A 388 -16.05 -10.07 -39.95
C MET A 388 -14.64 -10.51 -39.57
N LEU A 389 -14.53 -11.67 -38.92
CA LEU A 389 -13.24 -12.30 -38.61
C LEU A 389 -13.01 -13.44 -39.58
N LEU A 390 -11.85 -13.41 -40.26
CA LEU A 390 -11.42 -14.46 -41.18
C LEU A 390 -10.14 -15.08 -40.63
N ASP A 391 -10.20 -16.32 -40.20
CA ASP A 391 -9.08 -17.03 -39.58
C ASP A 391 -8.61 -18.19 -40.48
N LEU A 392 -7.33 -18.15 -40.87
CA LEU A 392 -6.75 -19.15 -41.76
C LEU A 392 -6.52 -20.47 -41.01
N ILE A 393 -6.98 -21.57 -41.62
CA ILE A 393 -6.83 -22.92 -41.06
C ILE A 393 -5.76 -23.70 -41.82
N SER A 394 -5.78 -23.59 -43.15
CA SER A 394 -4.84 -24.30 -44.02
C SER A 394 -4.40 -23.42 -45.17
N LEU A 395 -3.13 -23.04 -45.16
CA LEU A 395 -2.51 -22.31 -46.27
C LEU A 395 -2.52 -23.13 -47.56
N ALA A 396 -2.31 -24.45 -47.47
CA ALA A 396 -2.30 -25.34 -48.61
C ALA A 396 -3.65 -25.37 -49.36
N ALA A 397 -4.76 -25.13 -48.65
CA ALA A 397 -6.10 -25.08 -49.22
C ALA A 397 -6.42 -23.73 -49.89
N VAL A 398 -5.65 -22.66 -49.62
CA VAL A 398 -5.79 -21.36 -50.31
C VAL A 398 -5.04 -21.34 -51.66
N ARG A 399 -4.15 -22.32 -51.93
CA ARG A 399 -3.35 -22.53 -53.16
C ARG A 399 -2.98 -21.24 -53.91
N ILE A 400 -1.82 -20.69 -53.59
CA ILE A 400 -1.28 -19.48 -54.21
C ILE A 400 -0.74 -19.81 -55.63
N GLY A 401 -1.28 -19.19 -56.66
CA GLY A 401 -0.89 -19.36 -58.07
C GLY A 401 -0.25 -18.11 -58.69
N VAL A 402 0.31 -18.24 -59.90
CA VAL A 402 0.95 -17.14 -60.66
C VAL A 402 -0.05 -16.44 -61.60
N GLU A 403 -1.20 -17.06 -61.88
CA GLU A 403 -2.28 -16.50 -62.70
C GLU A 403 -3.52 -16.20 -61.83
N GLN A 404 -4.37 -15.26 -62.28
CA GLN A 404 -5.61 -14.86 -61.61
C GLN A 404 -6.59 -16.04 -61.55
N GLU A 405 -6.59 -16.76 -60.43
CA GLU A 405 -7.49 -17.88 -60.20
C GLU A 405 -8.60 -17.47 -59.23
N VAL A 406 -9.70 -16.95 -59.77
CA VAL A 406 -10.92 -16.70 -58.99
C VAL A 406 -11.71 -18.00 -58.90
N ARG A 407 -11.80 -18.57 -57.70
CA ARG A 407 -12.52 -19.84 -57.47
C ARG A 407 -13.81 -19.59 -56.72
N SER A 408 -14.88 -20.25 -57.16
CA SER A 408 -16.09 -20.39 -56.34
C SER A 408 -15.80 -21.40 -55.23
N VAL A 409 -16.15 -21.06 -53.99
CA VAL A 409 -15.79 -21.82 -52.79
C VAL A 409 -17.06 -22.16 -52.01
N GLY A 410 -17.11 -23.36 -51.43
CA GLY A 410 -18.24 -23.81 -50.63
C GLY A 410 -18.10 -23.40 -49.16
N ASN A 411 -19.18 -23.54 -48.39
CA ASN A 411 -19.15 -23.38 -46.95
C ASN A 411 -19.91 -24.51 -46.24
N ASN A 412 -19.35 -24.99 -45.13
CA ASN A 412 -19.97 -25.99 -44.28
C ASN A 412 -20.31 -25.36 -42.93
N GLU A 413 -21.57 -25.53 -42.50
CA GLU A 413 -21.96 -25.21 -41.14
C GLU A 413 -21.24 -26.15 -40.18
N THR A 414 -20.69 -25.59 -39.10
CA THR A 414 -20.16 -26.40 -38.01
C THR A 414 -21.19 -26.52 -36.92
N ALA A 415 -21.38 -27.74 -36.42
CA ALA A 415 -22.16 -27.98 -35.22
C ALA A 415 -21.40 -27.41 -34.01
N ASN A 416 -22.08 -26.63 -33.17
CA ASN A 416 -21.56 -26.13 -31.89
C ASN A 416 -20.36 -25.17 -32.01
N SER A 417 -20.35 -24.27 -33.01
CA SER A 417 -19.34 -23.22 -33.14
C SER A 417 -19.91 -21.93 -33.76
N PRO A 418 -19.43 -20.74 -33.37
CA PRO A 418 -19.77 -19.48 -34.03
C PRO A 418 -19.10 -19.31 -35.40
N TRP A 419 -18.31 -20.29 -35.84
CA TRP A 419 -17.53 -20.24 -37.07
C TRP A 419 -18.23 -20.99 -38.22
N VAL A 420 -18.19 -20.43 -39.42
CA VAL A 420 -18.47 -21.16 -40.68
C VAL A 420 -17.16 -21.57 -41.31
N MET A 421 -17.09 -22.80 -41.80
CA MET A 421 -15.91 -23.30 -42.49
C MET A 421 -16.04 -23.01 -43.98
N VAL A 422 -15.06 -22.34 -44.56
CA VAL A 422 -14.98 -22.09 -45.99
C VAL A 422 -14.04 -23.15 -46.58
N VAL A 423 -14.57 -23.97 -47.48
CA VAL A 423 -13.90 -25.16 -48.04
C VAL A 423 -13.53 -24.94 -49.49
N ASN A 424 -12.28 -25.23 -49.85
CA ASN A 424 -11.88 -25.22 -51.26
C ASN A 424 -12.73 -26.26 -52.03
N GLY A 425 -12.87 -26.15 -53.36
CA GLY A 425 -13.67 -27.05 -54.20
C GLY A 425 -13.27 -28.55 -54.19
N THR A 426 -12.34 -28.94 -53.31
CA THR A 426 -11.92 -30.31 -52.97
C THR A 426 -12.29 -30.72 -51.53
N ASP A 427 -13.22 -30.02 -50.87
CA ASP A 427 -13.70 -30.20 -49.48
C ASP A 427 -12.65 -30.03 -48.36
N SER A 428 -11.47 -29.50 -48.68
CA SER A 428 -10.47 -29.16 -47.67
C SER A 428 -10.76 -27.79 -47.02
N PRO A 429 -10.82 -27.70 -45.68
CA PRO A 429 -11.08 -26.43 -44.98
C PRO A 429 -9.92 -25.46 -45.18
N ALA A 430 -10.21 -24.30 -45.78
CA ALA A 430 -9.20 -23.28 -46.05
C ALA A 430 -9.12 -22.25 -44.92
N LEU A 431 -10.27 -21.72 -44.53
CA LEU A 431 -10.40 -20.68 -43.51
C LEU A 431 -11.75 -20.81 -42.81
N ARG A 432 -11.86 -20.21 -41.63
CA ARG A 432 -13.12 -20.08 -40.91
C ARG A 432 -13.52 -18.62 -40.79
N VAL A 433 -14.83 -18.37 -40.85
CA VAL A 433 -15.43 -17.04 -40.83
C VAL A 433 -16.45 -16.93 -39.71
N THR A 434 -16.44 -15.83 -38.96
CA THR A 434 -17.51 -15.50 -38.02
C THR A 434 -17.88 -14.02 -38.16
N ALA A 435 -19.12 -13.68 -37.82
CA ALA A 435 -19.61 -12.30 -37.77
C ALA A 435 -19.79 -11.90 -36.31
N CYS A 436 -19.14 -10.81 -35.90
CA CYS A 436 -19.17 -10.31 -34.54
C CYS A 436 -19.77 -8.91 -34.48
N MET A 437 -20.76 -8.73 -33.63
CA MET A 437 -21.44 -7.45 -33.42
C MET A 437 -21.00 -6.84 -32.10
N ALA A 438 -20.76 -5.53 -32.11
CA ALA A 438 -20.46 -4.74 -30.92
C ALA A 438 -21.15 -3.37 -31.01
N ASN A 439 -21.52 -2.80 -29.87
CA ASN A 439 -21.96 -1.41 -29.79
C ASN A 439 -20.96 -0.62 -28.93
N LEU A 440 -20.04 0.08 -29.58
CA LEU A 440 -18.95 0.81 -28.91
C LEU A 440 -19.35 2.26 -28.57
N ALA A 441 -20.64 2.53 -28.40
CA ALA A 441 -21.09 3.84 -27.94
C ALA A 441 -20.70 4.08 -26.47
N VAL A 442 -20.28 5.31 -26.17
CA VAL A 442 -19.85 5.75 -24.85
C VAL A 442 -20.78 6.82 -24.33
N GLU A 443 -21.07 6.81 -23.04
CA GLU A 443 -21.80 7.89 -22.40
C GLU A 443 -21.14 8.26 -21.07
N THR A 444 -21.21 9.53 -20.69
CA THR A 444 -20.65 9.99 -19.41
C THR A 444 -21.72 9.97 -18.33
N PHE A 445 -21.52 9.12 -17.33
CA PHE A 445 -22.40 9.00 -16.18
C PHE A 445 -21.71 9.48 -14.91
N ILE A 446 -22.49 10.02 -13.98
CA ILE A 446 -22.11 10.10 -12.58
C ILE A 446 -22.27 8.69 -12.00
N ALA A 447 -21.16 8.08 -11.63
CA ALA A 447 -21.12 6.71 -11.11
C ALA A 447 -20.15 6.57 -9.94
N ASP A 448 -20.41 5.55 -9.12
CA ASP A 448 -19.56 5.16 -8.01
C ASP A 448 -18.61 4.03 -8.42
N LEU A 449 -17.33 4.20 -8.11
CA LEU A 449 -16.25 3.25 -8.37
C LEU A 449 -15.53 2.94 -7.06
N HIS A 450 -15.26 1.66 -6.83
CA HIS A 450 -14.63 1.18 -5.60
C HIS A 450 -13.46 0.26 -5.92
N SER A 451 -12.41 0.32 -5.11
CA SER A 451 -11.23 -0.52 -5.24
C SER A 451 -10.71 -0.94 -3.88
N ASP A 452 -10.48 -2.24 -3.74
CA ASP A 452 -9.71 -2.81 -2.62
C ASP A 452 -8.36 -3.36 -3.09
N TRP A 453 -8.05 -3.25 -4.39
CA TRP A 453 -6.83 -3.79 -4.97
C TRP A 453 -5.62 -2.89 -4.74
N GLU A 454 -4.48 -3.52 -4.45
CA GLU A 454 -3.17 -2.87 -4.40
C GLU A 454 -2.25 -3.49 -5.44
N GLY A 455 -1.58 -2.64 -6.24
CA GLY A 455 -0.61 -3.11 -7.21
C GLY A 455 -0.24 -2.08 -8.27
N SER A 456 0.44 -2.56 -9.30
CA SER A 456 0.81 -1.77 -10.47
C SER A 456 -0.01 -2.18 -11.69
N GLU A 457 -0.23 -1.24 -12.60
CA GLU A 457 -0.82 -1.54 -13.90
C GLU A 457 0.01 -2.58 -14.67
N PRO A 458 -0.62 -3.52 -15.40
CA PRO A 458 0.11 -4.51 -16.17
C PRO A 458 0.88 -3.84 -17.32
N ALA A 459 2.16 -4.17 -17.43
CA ALA A 459 2.97 -3.85 -18.59
C ALA A 459 3.18 -5.11 -19.44
N MET A 460 3.13 -4.97 -20.76
CA MET A 460 3.57 -6.03 -21.66
C MET A 460 5.09 -6.13 -21.60
N SER A 461 5.60 -7.32 -21.31
CA SER A 461 7.03 -7.62 -21.28
C SER A 461 7.42 -8.52 -22.45
N TRP A 462 8.67 -8.40 -22.91
CA TRP A 462 9.21 -9.30 -23.93
C TRP A 462 9.69 -10.60 -23.30
N ASN A 463 9.18 -11.74 -23.75
CA ASN A 463 9.64 -13.06 -23.34
C ASN A 463 10.78 -13.51 -24.27
N TRP A 464 12.02 -13.39 -23.80
CA TRP A 464 13.22 -13.75 -24.55
C TRP A 464 13.25 -15.22 -25.02
N PRO A 465 13.03 -16.23 -24.16
CA PRO A 465 12.97 -17.63 -24.61
C PRO A 465 11.93 -17.90 -25.70
N ALA A 466 10.75 -17.27 -25.60
CA ALA A 466 9.66 -17.50 -26.53
C ALA A 466 9.66 -16.55 -27.74
N GLN A 467 10.58 -15.58 -27.78
CA GLN A 467 10.68 -14.52 -28.81
C GLN A 467 9.32 -13.88 -29.12
N ARG A 468 8.56 -13.53 -28.08
CA ARG A 468 7.23 -12.92 -28.20
C ARG A 468 6.87 -12.07 -26.98
N TYR A 469 5.92 -11.15 -27.15
CA TYR A 469 5.32 -10.43 -26.02
C TYR A 469 4.54 -11.37 -25.09
N SER A 470 4.72 -11.18 -23.78
CA SER A 470 3.92 -11.84 -22.76
C SER A 470 2.59 -11.11 -22.59
N THR A 471 1.49 -11.82 -22.84
CA THR A 471 0.13 -11.28 -22.80
C THR A 471 -0.64 -11.69 -21.55
N ALA A 472 -0.05 -12.52 -20.67
CA ALA A 472 -0.76 -13.14 -19.56
C ALA A 472 -1.39 -12.12 -18.60
N THR A 473 -0.62 -11.13 -18.16
CA THR A 473 -1.09 -10.09 -17.22
C THR A 473 -2.18 -9.21 -17.83
N THR A 474 -2.01 -8.79 -19.10
CA THR A 474 -3.01 -7.99 -19.82
C THR A 474 -4.30 -8.79 -20.07
N ARG A 475 -4.20 -10.07 -20.46
CA ARG A 475 -5.39 -10.93 -20.65
C ARG A 475 -6.14 -11.14 -19.33
N THR A 476 -5.41 -11.36 -18.23
CA THR A 476 -6.01 -11.45 -16.90
C THR A 476 -6.75 -10.15 -16.54
N GLN A 477 -6.09 -8.99 -16.65
CA GLN A 477 -6.74 -7.70 -16.37
C GLN A 477 -8.02 -7.52 -17.20
N LEU A 478 -7.98 -7.83 -18.50
CA LEU A 478 -9.12 -7.73 -19.42
C LEU A 478 -10.23 -8.78 -19.21
N GLY A 479 -10.05 -9.72 -18.28
CA GLY A 479 -10.99 -10.82 -18.07
C GLY A 479 -11.02 -11.81 -19.24
N ALA A 480 -10.00 -11.77 -20.09
CA ALA A 480 -9.86 -12.55 -21.32
C ALA A 480 -9.23 -13.94 -21.06
N VAL A 481 -9.59 -14.55 -19.94
CA VAL A 481 -9.09 -15.85 -19.45
C VAL A 481 -10.27 -16.65 -18.88
N PHE A 482 -10.22 -17.98 -19.02
CA PHE A 482 -11.22 -18.88 -18.43
C PHE A 482 -10.60 -19.81 -17.36
N PRO A 483 -11.21 -19.94 -16.17
CA PRO A 483 -12.33 -19.13 -15.65
C PRO A 483 -11.93 -17.67 -15.42
N ARG A 484 -12.91 -16.75 -15.49
CA ARG A 484 -12.69 -15.32 -15.24
C ARG A 484 -12.35 -15.10 -13.76
N GLN A 485 -11.30 -14.35 -13.49
CA GLN A 485 -10.86 -14.04 -12.12
C GLN A 485 -11.69 -12.89 -11.51
N PRO A 486 -11.79 -12.82 -10.16
CA PRO A 486 -12.38 -11.68 -9.45
C PRO A 486 -11.73 -10.34 -9.81
N LEU A 487 -12.44 -9.23 -9.61
CA LEU A 487 -11.95 -7.89 -9.98
C LEU A 487 -10.64 -7.50 -9.27
N ASN A 488 -10.50 -7.83 -7.98
CA ASN A 488 -9.31 -7.51 -7.19
C ASN A 488 -8.05 -8.21 -7.74
N ASP A 489 -8.16 -9.49 -8.13
CA ASP A 489 -7.06 -10.26 -8.71
C ASP A 489 -6.64 -9.75 -10.10
N ARG A 490 -7.57 -9.06 -10.78
CA ARG A 490 -7.36 -8.48 -12.10
C ARG A 490 -6.80 -7.06 -12.06
N GLY A 491 -6.77 -6.41 -10.89
CA GLY A 491 -6.39 -5.01 -10.76
C GLY A 491 -7.36 -4.08 -11.50
N VAL A 492 -8.67 -4.30 -11.30
CA VAL A 492 -9.77 -3.55 -11.91
C VAL A 492 -10.71 -3.10 -10.81
N LEU A 493 -11.23 -1.87 -10.90
CA LEU A 493 -12.17 -1.31 -9.94
C LEU A 493 -13.57 -1.94 -10.13
N ALA A 494 -14.33 -2.04 -9.05
CA ALA A 494 -15.75 -2.36 -9.11
C ALA A 494 -16.54 -1.11 -9.51
N LEU A 495 -17.27 -1.22 -10.61
CA LEU A 495 -18.27 -0.22 -11.02
C LEU A 495 -19.60 -0.54 -10.32
N ALA A 496 -20.24 0.47 -9.73
CA ALA A 496 -21.54 0.32 -9.11
C ALA A 496 -22.61 -0.16 -10.12
N PRO A 497 -23.70 -0.80 -9.66
CA PRO A 497 -24.74 -1.29 -10.55
C PRO A 497 -25.32 -0.20 -11.47
N ARG A 498 -25.64 -0.57 -12.72
CA ARG A 498 -26.28 0.30 -13.72
C ARG A 498 -27.51 1.08 -13.20
N SER A 499 -28.26 0.56 -12.23
CA SER A 499 -29.40 1.24 -11.61
C SER A 499 -29.05 2.55 -10.91
N ASP A 500 -27.80 2.70 -10.49
CA ASP A 500 -27.36 3.80 -9.62
C ASP A 500 -26.74 4.95 -10.43
N TRP A 501 -26.50 4.73 -11.73
CA TRP A 501 -25.86 5.70 -12.61
C TRP A 501 -26.81 6.83 -12.99
N GLN A 502 -26.27 8.04 -13.06
CA GLN A 502 -27.03 9.22 -13.47
C GLN A 502 -26.38 9.84 -14.70
N PHE A 503 -27.19 10.25 -15.68
CA PHE A 503 -26.68 10.97 -16.84
C PHE A 503 -26.03 12.29 -16.40
N LEU A 504 -24.85 12.61 -16.92
CA LEU A 504 -24.20 13.88 -16.63
C LEU A 504 -24.86 15.03 -17.41
N PHE A 505 -25.23 14.78 -18.66
CA PHE A 505 -25.86 15.74 -19.54
C PHE A 505 -27.34 15.39 -19.69
N ASP A 506 -28.23 16.30 -19.28
CA ASP A 506 -29.65 16.18 -19.63
C ASP A 506 -29.83 16.36 -21.14
N ALA A 507 -30.82 15.68 -21.72
CA ALA A 507 -31.19 15.82 -23.12
C ALA A 507 -31.73 17.24 -23.40
N GLU A 508 -30.83 18.22 -23.58
CA GLU A 508 -31.22 19.56 -24.03
C GLU A 508 -31.81 19.48 -25.44
N THR A 509 -32.98 20.08 -25.60
CA THR A 509 -33.89 19.94 -26.76
C THR A 509 -33.44 20.64 -28.05
N SER A 510 -32.19 21.13 -28.13
CA SER A 510 -31.70 21.83 -29.32
C SER A 510 -31.08 20.86 -30.34
N PHE A 511 -31.27 21.11 -31.64
CA PHE A 511 -30.67 20.29 -32.70
C PHE A 511 -29.12 20.27 -32.62
N SER A 512 -28.50 21.42 -32.27
CA SER A 512 -27.06 21.53 -32.09
C SER A 512 -26.53 20.69 -30.92
N SER A 513 -27.24 20.66 -29.78
CA SER A 513 -26.86 19.82 -28.64
C SER A 513 -27.01 18.34 -28.96
N SER A 514 -28.05 17.95 -29.71
CA SER A 514 -28.26 16.55 -30.11
C SER A 514 -27.15 16.01 -31.04
N MET A 515 -26.69 16.83 -31.99
CA MET A 515 -25.59 16.46 -32.90
C MET A 515 -24.25 16.37 -32.16
N LEU A 516 -24.00 17.28 -31.22
CA LEU A 516 -22.80 17.27 -30.37
C LEU A 516 -22.76 16.01 -29.48
N HIS A 517 -23.89 15.73 -28.83
CA HIS A 517 -24.07 14.55 -28.00
C HIS A 517 -23.84 13.26 -28.78
N ALA A 518 -24.39 13.17 -29.99
CA ALA A 518 -24.18 12.00 -30.84
C ALA A 518 -22.71 11.85 -31.27
N THR A 519 -22.02 12.96 -31.58
CA THR A 519 -20.59 12.93 -31.93
C THR A 519 -19.75 12.37 -30.78
N ASN A 520 -20.03 12.80 -29.55
CA ASN A 520 -19.38 12.27 -28.35
C ASN A 520 -19.72 10.78 -28.15
N ALA A 521 -21.00 10.42 -28.26
CA ALA A 521 -21.46 9.05 -28.02
C ALA A 521 -20.79 8.03 -28.95
N TRP A 522 -20.56 8.40 -30.22
CA TRP A 522 -19.96 7.52 -31.22
C TRP A 522 -18.44 7.72 -31.39
N THR A 523 -17.77 8.42 -30.46
CA THR A 523 -16.34 8.74 -30.54
C THR A 523 -15.47 7.50 -30.79
N PHE A 524 -15.69 6.39 -30.07
CA PHE A 524 -14.88 5.18 -30.26
C PHE A 524 -15.15 4.49 -31.60
N THR A 525 -16.40 4.45 -32.05
CA THR A 525 -16.76 3.87 -33.35
C THR A 525 -16.18 4.69 -34.50
N LEU A 526 -16.27 6.02 -34.43
CA LEU A 526 -15.70 6.93 -35.41
C LEU A 526 -14.17 6.86 -35.46
N ALA A 527 -13.52 6.77 -34.30
CA ALA A 527 -12.07 6.55 -34.22
C ALA A 527 -11.66 5.21 -34.85
N LEU A 528 -12.43 4.15 -34.59
CA LEU A 528 -12.18 2.85 -35.20
C LEU A 528 -12.33 2.92 -36.73
N ALA A 529 -13.39 3.57 -37.21
CA ALA A 529 -13.67 3.76 -38.63
C ALA A 529 -12.59 4.54 -39.36
N SER A 530 -12.10 5.62 -38.75
CA SER A 530 -11.03 6.43 -39.35
C SER A 530 -9.68 5.71 -39.35
N SER A 531 -9.42 4.86 -38.35
CA SER A 531 -8.16 4.14 -38.21
C SER A 531 -8.02 2.90 -39.08
N LEU A 532 -9.14 2.25 -39.44
CA LEU A 532 -9.16 1.12 -40.36
C LEU A 532 -8.95 1.61 -41.80
N ARG A 533 -8.13 0.89 -42.56
CA ARG A 533 -7.76 1.26 -43.94
C ARG A 533 -7.92 0.05 -44.85
N ASN A 534 -7.87 0.27 -46.17
CA ASN A 534 -7.71 -0.84 -47.09
C ASN A 534 -6.31 -1.46 -46.85
N PRO A 535 -6.23 -2.72 -46.37
CA PRO A 535 -4.96 -3.34 -46.00
C PRO A 535 -4.06 -3.69 -47.20
N GLN A 536 -4.54 -3.46 -48.43
CA GLN A 536 -3.85 -3.75 -49.70
C GLN A 536 -3.67 -2.49 -50.59
N SER A 537 -3.80 -1.26 -50.05
CA SER A 537 -3.81 -0.02 -50.86
C SER A 537 -2.46 0.50 -51.37
N THR A 538 -1.37 -0.21 -51.09
CA THR A 538 0.04 0.08 -51.43
C THR A 538 0.44 0.21 -52.91
N ASP A 539 -0.25 -0.51 -53.79
CA ASP A 539 0.37 -0.90 -55.06
C ASP A 539 0.29 0.22 -56.14
N PRO A 540 1.42 0.65 -56.74
CA PRO A 540 1.44 1.63 -57.84
C PRO A 540 0.95 1.08 -59.19
N THR A 541 0.69 -0.22 -59.32
CA THR A 541 0.41 -0.84 -60.63
C THR A 541 -1.01 -0.55 -61.15
N PRO A 542 -1.17 -0.24 -62.46
CA PRO A 542 -2.44 0.21 -63.04
C PRO A 542 -3.55 -0.86 -63.08
N VAL A 543 -3.24 -2.14 -62.83
CA VAL A 543 -4.21 -3.25 -62.85
C VAL A 543 -5.05 -3.33 -61.58
N HIS A 544 -4.54 -2.84 -60.44
CA HIS A 544 -5.17 -3.01 -59.12
C HIS A 544 -5.97 -1.79 -58.64
N ARG A 545 -5.97 -0.69 -59.41
CA ARG A 545 -6.64 0.58 -59.05
C ARG A 545 -8.18 0.49 -58.98
N ASN A 546 -8.79 -0.56 -59.52
CA ASN A 546 -10.24 -0.70 -59.65
C ASN A 546 -10.89 -1.70 -58.66
N GLN A 547 -10.13 -2.33 -57.76
CA GLN A 547 -10.66 -3.34 -56.83
C GLN A 547 -10.46 -2.90 -55.38
N THR A 548 -11.50 -2.32 -54.79
CA THR A 548 -11.52 -1.83 -53.41
C THR A 548 -11.84 -2.97 -52.46
N VAL A 549 -10.93 -3.25 -51.52
CA VAL A 549 -11.17 -4.13 -50.37
C VAL A 549 -11.84 -3.31 -49.27
N ASP A 550 -12.75 -3.93 -48.52
CA ASP A 550 -13.34 -3.36 -47.33
C ASP A 550 -12.26 -2.96 -46.30
N PRO A 551 -12.45 -1.86 -45.55
CA PRO A 551 -11.52 -1.47 -44.50
C PRO A 551 -11.34 -2.57 -43.44
N GLY A 552 -10.11 -2.77 -43.01
CA GLY A 552 -9.79 -3.83 -42.07
C GLY A 552 -8.38 -3.73 -41.54
N VAL A 553 -7.99 -4.69 -40.72
CA VAL A 553 -6.64 -4.83 -40.17
C VAL A 553 -6.24 -6.29 -40.13
N ILE A 554 -4.99 -6.57 -40.49
CA ILE A 554 -4.43 -7.92 -40.43
C ILE A 554 -3.89 -8.16 -39.03
N LEU A 555 -4.21 -9.33 -38.47
CA LEU A 555 -3.78 -9.79 -37.15
C LEU A 555 -2.88 -11.02 -37.29
N SER A 556 -1.79 -10.86 -38.05
CA SER A 556 -0.83 -11.92 -38.38
C SER A 556 0.39 -11.89 -37.46
N GLN A 557 0.74 -13.05 -36.89
CA GLN A 557 1.96 -13.21 -36.08
C GLN A 557 3.25 -13.13 -36.90
N TYR A 558 3.15 -13.26 -38.22
CA TYR A 558 4.27 -13.29 -39.14
C TYR A 558 4.02 -12.21 -40.21
N PRO A 559 4.29 -10.93 -39.89
CA PRO A 559 4.11 -9.85 -40.86
C PRO A 559 4.91 -10.16 -42.12
N THR A 560 4.22 -10.23 -43.26
CA THR A 560 4.85 -10.24 -44.59
C THR A 560 4.50 -8.95 -45.33
N ALA A 561 4.79 -8.86 -46.63
CA ALA A 561 4.74 -7.67 -47.50
C ALA A 561 3.39 -6.88 -47.61
N LEU A 562 2.47 -7.02 -46.66
CA LEU A 562 1.25 -6.22 -46.51
C LEU A 562 1.54 -4.94 -45.72
N ASP A 563 0.93 -3.84 -46.15
CA ASP A 563 1.20 -2.51 -45.60
C ASP A 563 0.46 -2.20 -44.28
N PHE A 564 -0.53 -3.02 -43.88
CA PHE A 564 -1.39 -2.73 -42.72
C PHE A 564 -1.64 -3.94 -41.81
N ASN A 565 -0.57 -4.54 -41.30
CA ASN A 565 -0.62 -5.48 -40.18
C ASN A 565 -0.63 -4.71 -38.84
N ALA A 566 -1.42 -5.16 -37.88
CA ALA A 566 -1.41 -4.60 -36.55
C ALA A 566 -0.05 -4.81 -35.87
N HIS A 567 0.28 -3.93 -34.92
CA HIS A 567 1.45 -4.09 -34.07
C HIS A 567 1.38 -5.43 -33.33
N GLU A 568 2.54 -6.08 -33.13
CA GLU A 568 2.60 -7.43 -32.57
C GLU A 568 1.88 -7.55 -31.23
N THR A 569 1.85 -6.50 -30.40
CA THR A 569 1.11 -6.48 -29.13
C THR A 569 -0.39 -6.73 -29.29
N HIS A 570 -1.02 -6.16 -30.32
CA HIS A 570 -2.44 -6.37 -30.61
C HIS A 570 -2.68 -7.76 -31.18
N VAL A 571 -1.81 -8.19 -32.09
CA VAL A 571 -1.84 -9.53 -32.67
C VAL A 571 -1.75 -10.59 -31.58
N ARG A 572 -0.75 -10.49 -30.69
CA ARG A 572 -0.54 -11.45 -29.61
C ARG A 572 -1.69 -11.46 -28.64
N LEU A 573 -2.20 -10.29 -28.23
CA LEU A 573 -3.36 -10.20 -27.35
C LEU A 573 -4.56 -10.94 -27.94
N PHE A 574 -4.88 -10.70 -29.21
CA PHE A 574 -5.99 -11.36 -29.89
C PHE A 574 -5.75 -12.87 -30.04
N GLN A 575 -4.60 -13.27 -30.61
CA GLN A 575 -4.30 -14.66 -30.93
C GLN A 575 -4.13 -15.53 -29.68
N ASP A 576 -3.46 -15.05 -28.63
CA ASP A 576 -3.32 -15.78 -27.38
C ASP A 576 -4.66 -15.87 -26.63
N THR A 577 -5.54 -14.87 -26.76
CA THR A 577 -6.90 -14.94 -26.20
C THR A 577 -7.74 -15.95 -26.96
N LEU A 578 -7.74 -15.90 -28.30
CA LEU A 578 -8.50 -16.82 -29.14
C LEU A 578 -8.04 -18.27 -28.91
N ASN A 579 -6.74 -18.53 -28.83
CA ASN A 579 -6.20 -19.86 -28.57
C ASN A 579 -6.55 -20.39 -27.18
N GLN A 580 -6.53 -19.55 -26.14
CA GLN A 580 -6.83 -20.00 -24.79
C GLN A 580 -8.33 -20.19 -24.54
N THR A 581 -9.15 -19.25 -25.02
CA THR A 581 -10.59 -19.20 -24.73
C THR A 581 -11.43 -19.94 -25.76
N GLN A 582 -10.87 -20.23 -26.94
CA GLN A 582 -11.58 -20.75 -28.11
C GLN A 582 -12.77 -19.86 -28.54
N SER A 583 -12.81 -18.59 -28.09
CA SER A 583 -13.93 -17.69 -28.30
C SER A 583 -13.53 -16.44 -29.10
N PRO A 584 -14.04 -16.26 -30.33
CA PRO A 584 -13.81 -15.03 -31.09
C PRO A 584 -14.39 -13.81 -30.39
N ALA A 585 -15.50 -13.96 -29.66
CA ALA A 585 -16.15 -12.85 -28.95
C ALA A 585 -15.25 -12.28 -27.84
N VAL A 586 -14.63 -13.16 -27.04
CA VAL A 586 -13.71 -12.73 -25.97
C VAL A 586 -12.43 -12.13 -26.55
N ALA A 587 -11.88 -12.73 -27.62
CA ALA A 587 -10.69 -12.22 -28.30
C ALA A 587 -10.91 -10.83 -28.91
N LEU A 588 -12.04 -10.63 -29.59
CA LEU A 588 -12.40 -9.34 -30.18
C LEU A 588 -12.74 -8.31 -29.09
N GLN A 589 -13.47 -8.69 -28.03
CA GLN A 589 -13.74 -7.81 -26.89
C GLN A 589 -12.42 -7.29 -26.30
N ALA A 590 -11.46 -8.17 -25.99
CA ALA A 590 -10.17 -7.77 -25.44
C ALA A 590 -9.41 -6.80 -26.36
N LEU A 591 -9.42 -7.05 -27.67
CA LEU A 591 -8.78 -6.20 -28.66
C LEU A 591 -9.45 -4.82 -28.77
N LEU A 592 -10.77 -4.77 -28.93
CA LEU A 592 -11.54 -3.52 -29.04
C LEU A 592 -11.41 -2.68 -27.78
N THR A 593 -11.46 -3.31 -26.60
CA THR A 593 -11.23 -2.63 -25.32
C THR A 593 -9.93 -1.87 -25.32
N ARG A 594 -8.87 -2.52 -25.80
CA ARG A 594 -7.54 -1.96 -25.78
C ARG A 594 -7.42 -0.76 -26.70
N ILE A 595 -8.04 -0.83 -27.88
CA ILE A 595 -8.10 0.28 -28.83
C ILE A 595 -8.94 1.43 -28.24
N CYS A 596 -10.11 1.16 -27.64
CA CYS A 596 -10.92 2.20 -26.98
C CYS A 596 -10.16 2.90 -25.85
N GLN A 597 -9.36 2.18 -25.05
CA GLN A 597 -8.50 2.78 -24.04
C GLN A 597 -7.44 3.70 -24.66
N MET A 598 -6.78 3.27 -25.74
CA MET A 598 -5.79 4.11 -26.45
C MET A 598 -6.43 5.41 -26.94
N VAL A 599 -7.60 5.32 -27.60
CA VAL A 599 -8.36 6.48 -28.07
C VAL A 599 -8.72 7.42 -26.91
N TYR A 600 -9.21 6.87 -25.79
CA TYR A 600 -9.62 7.67 -24.64
C TYR A 600 -8.43 8.40 -23.99
N TYR A 601 -7.33 7.70 -23.70
CA TYR A 601 -6.20 8.31 -22.98
C TYR A 601 -5.39 9.29 -23.84
N GLU A 602 -5.42 9.13 -25.15
CA GLU A 602 -4.91 10.14 -26.08
C GLU A 602 -5.82 11.39 -26.08
N LYS A 603 -7.15 11.20 -26.16
CA LYS A 603 -8.11 12.32 -26.06
C LYS A 603 -8.06 13.02 -24.71
N LEU A 604 -7.88 12.30 -23.61
CA LEU A 604 -7.86 12.85 -22.25
C LEU A 604 -6.88 14.03 -22.10
N LEU A 605 -5.78 14.04 -22.86
CA LEU A 605 -4.77 15.11 -22.85
C LEU A 605 -5.27 16.45 -23.42
N ARG A 606 -6.23 16.41 -24.35
CA ARG A 606 -6.80 17.60 -25.05
C ARG A 606 -8.20 17.99 -24.59
N LEU A 607 -8.80 17.26 -23.64
CA LEU A 607 -10.11 17.62 -23.09
C LEU A 607 -10.01 18.92 -22.28
N GLU A 608 -10.83 19.91 -22.67
CA GLU A 608 -10.89 21.22 -22.01
C GLU A 608 -11.96 21.27 -20.90
N GLN A 609 -13.06 20.53 -21.06
CA GLN A 609 -14.15 20.54 -20.10
C GLN A 609 -13.76 19.82 -18.81
N SER A 610 -14.09 20.42 -17.67
CA SER A 610 -13.85 19.84 -16.34
C SER A 610 -15.14 19.65 -15.55
N GLY A 611 -15.15 18.61 -14.72
CA GLY A 611 -16.21 18.24 -13.79
C GLY A 611 -15.67 18.02 -12.39
N ARG A 612 -16.56 17.99 -11.39
CA ARG A 612 -16.19 17.69 -10.00
C ARG A 612 -16.44 16.23 -9.70
N ALA A 613 -15.44 15.56 -9.15
CA ALA A 613 -15.55 14.20 -8.61
C ALA A 613 -15.13 14.20 -7.13
N LYS A 614 -15.77 13.36 -6.32
CA LYS A 614 -15.35 13.05 -4.95
C LYS A 614 -14.46 11.82 -5.01
N THR A 615 -13.25 11.91 -4.45
CA THR A 615 -12.23 10.89 -4.66
C THR A 615 -11.44 10.65 -3.39
N ALA A 616 -11.18 9.37 -3.11
CA ALA A 616 -10.32 8.92 -2.03
C ALA A 616 -9.17 8.09 -2.62
N PHE A 617 -7.94 8.44 -2.25
CA PHE A 617 -6.73 7.75 -2.70
C PHE A 617 -6.07 7.04 -1.53
N SER A 618 -5.36 5.96 -1.83
CA SER A 618 -4.47 5.25 -0.91
C SER A 618 -3.15 5.99 -0.82
N HIS A 619 -2.73 6.32 0.40
CA HIS A 619 -1.47 7.00 0.67
C HIS A 619 -0.52 6.07 1.42
N ALA A 620 0.63 5.76 0.82
CA ALA A 620 1.68 4.98 1.46
C ALA A 620 2.44 5.84 2.49
N ALA A 621 2.60 5.33 3.71
CA ALA A 621 3.31 6.02 4.77
C ALA A 621 3.99 5.03 5.74
N LEU A 622 5.02 5.50 6.44
CA LEU A 622 5.66 4.75 7.51
C LEU A 622 4.81 4.88 8.79
N LEU A 623 4.11 3.82 9.14
CA LEU A 623 3.09 3.81 10.20
C LEU A 623 3.30 2.62 11.15
N PRO A 624 2.84 2.71 12.41
CA PRO A 624 2.73 1.53 13.27
C PRO A 624 1.82 0.47 12.64
N THR A 625 2.34 -0.74 12.46
CA THR A 625 1.63 -1.90 11.90
C THR A 625 1.41 -3.01 12.93
N HIS A 626 2.14 -2.95 14.04
CA HIS A 626 2.07 -3.91 15.13
C HIS A 626 1.91 -3.19 16.48
N TRP A 627 1.48 -3.94 17.50
CA TRP A 627 1.38 -3.47 18.89
C TRP A 627 2.51 -3.99 19.78
N THR A 628 3.44 -4.76 19.21
CA THR A 628 4.43 -5.52 19.98
C THR A 628 5.41 -4.62 20.72
N GLY A 629 6.05 -3.71 20.00
CA GLY A 629 6.99 -2.74 20.53
C GLY A 629 6.33 -1.76 21.50
N PHE A 630 5.13 -1.27 21.15
CA PHE A 630 4.33 -0.42 22.02
C PHE A 630 3.95 -1.14 23.31
N GLY A 631 3.46 -2.37 23.24
CA GLY A 631 3.09 -3.19 24.40
C GLY A 631 4.26 -3.45 25.33
N VAL A 632 5.43 -3.83 24.78
CA VAL A 632 6.67 -4.01 25.56
C VAL A 632 7.11 -2.70 26.20
N GLY A 633 7.10 -1.59 25.45
CA GLY A 633 7.44 -0.26 25.95
C GLY A 633 6.54 0.18 27.11
N MET A 634 5.23 -0.01 26.98
CA MET A 634 4.28 0.30 28.06
C MET A 634 4.47 -0.59 29.28
N GLY A 635 4.78 -1.88 29.07
CA GLY A 635 5.11 -2.81 30.15
C GLY A 635 6.35 -2.39 30.94
N LEU A 636 7.39 -1.89 30.26
CA LEU A 636 8.59 -1.34 30.92
C LEU A 636 8.26 -0.09 31.76
N LEU A 637 7.51 0.86 31.21
CA LEU A 637 7.11 2.07 31.92
C LEU A 637 6.23 1.76 33.14
N LEU A 638 5.29 0.81 32.99
CA LEU A 638 4.45 0.36 34.10
C LEU A 638 5.28 -0.33 35.19
N SER A 639 6.22 -1.20 34.80
CA SER A 639 7.10 -1.89 35.74
C SER A 639 7.94 -0.89 36.55
N HIS A 640 8.53 0.11 35.90
CA HIS A 640 9.24 1.20 36.57
C HIS A 640 8.34 1.94 37.56
N TRP A 641 7.16 2.38 37.11
CA TRP A 641 6.24 3.13 37.96
C TRP A 641 5.82 2.34 39.20
N VAL A 642 5.51 1.05 39.04
CA VAL A 642 5.17 0.14 40.16
C VAL A 642 6.35 0.02 41.14
N VAL A 643 7.57 -0.16 40.64
CA VAL A 643 8.77 -0.24 41.50
C VAL A 643 8.98 1.06 42.26
N VAL A 644 8.89 2.22 41.59
CA VAL A 644 9.04 3.54 42.24
C VAL A 644 7.99 3.75 43.33
N VAL A 645 6.71 3.45 43.07
CA VAL A 645 5.63 3.56 44.07
C VAL A 645 5.89 2.63 45.24
N PHE A 646 6.28 1.38 44.97
CA PHE A 646 6.54 0.39 46.00
C PHE A 646 7.73 0.80 46.89
N VAL A 647 8.83 1.26 46.29
CA VAL A 647 10.03 1.71 47.00
C VAL A 647 9.75 2.97 47.82
N ALA A 648 8.97 3.92 47.29
CA ALA A 648 8.53 5.08 48.05
C ALA A 648 7.70 4.69 49.28
N GLY A 649 6.80 3.70 49.13
CA GLY A 649 6.02 3.14 50.24
C GLY A 649 6.87 2.40 51.27
N LEU A 650 7.88 1.62 50.83
CA LEU A 650 8.83 0.97 51.73
C LEU A 650 9.68 1.99 52.48
N PHE A 651 10.18 3.02 51.81
CA PHE A 651 10.94 4.09 52.42
C PHE A 651 10.11 4.82 53.47
N ALA A 652 8.86 5.17 53.14
CA ALA A 652 7.91 5.78 54.06
C ALA A 652 7.74 4.98 55.36
N ARG A 653 7.60 3.65 55.23
CA ARG A 653 7.33 2.73 56.34
C ARG A 653 8.57 2.40 57.17
N TYR A 654 9.71 2.16 56.52
CA TYR A 654 10.88 1.55 57.16
C TYR A 654 12.00 2.51 57.51
N THR A 655 12.03 3.73 56.95
CA THR A 655 12.99 4.74 57.38
C THR A 655 12.29 5.77 58.29
N ARG A 656 13.00 6.32 59.26
CA ARG A 656 12.56 7.37 60.19
C ARG A 656 13.57 8.50 60.31
N HIS A 657 14.85 8.20 60.08
CA HIS A 657 15.94 9.15 60.32
C HIS A 657 16.63 9.61 59.05
N SER A 658 16.51 8.89 57.94
CA SER A 658 17.12 9.18 56.64
C SER A 658 16.43 10.35 55.95
N LEU A 659 17.20 11.39 55.65
CA LEU A 659 16.79 12.54 54.83
C LEU A 659 17.46 12.46 53.46
N LEU A 660 16.69 12.31 52.40
CA LEU A 660 17.21 12.29 51.03
C LEU A 660 17.85 13.65 50.69
N GLY A 661 18.97 13.63 49.96
CA GLY A 661 19.65 14.85 49.49
C GLY A 661 20.39 15.67 50.56
N ASN A 662 20.52 15.17 51.80
CA ASN A 662 21.19 15.89 52.88
C ASN A 662 22.67 15.49 53.04
N HIS A 663 23.56 16.33 52.51
CA HIS A 663 25.01 16.12 52.50
C HIS A 663 25.62 15.99 53.91
N TRP A 664 25.31 16.90 54.84
CA TRP A 664 25.85 16.87 56.20
C TRP A 664 25.40 15.64 57.00
N GLN A 665 24.19 15.15 56.73
CA GLN A 665 23.71 13.93 57.36
C GLN A 665 24.46 12.70 56.84
N ALA A 666 24.85 12.68 55.56
CA ALA A 666 25.62 11.57 55.01
C ALA A 666 27.00 11.46 55.67
N VAL A 667 27.67 12.60 55.88
CA VAL A 667 28.97 12.63 56.56
C VAL A 667 28.82 12.28 58.05
N SER A 668 27.82 12.86 58.73
CA SER A 668 27.67 12.69 60.18
C SER A 668 27.28 11.26 60.60
N GLN A 669 26.52 10.54 59.77
CA GLN A 669 26.14 9.15 60.03
C GLN A 669 27.34 8.19 59.95
N VAL A 670 28.33 8.50 59.11
CA VAL A 670 29.55 7.70 58.94
C VAL A 670 30.54 7.98 60.07
N TYR A 671 30.41 9.08 60.81
CA TYR A 671 31.25 9.38 61.97
C TYR A 671 30.62 8.84 63.26
N SER A 672 30.99 7.63 63.66
CA SER A 672 30.50 6.91 64.85
C SER A 672 31.67 6.36 65.67
N LYS A 673 31.41 5.89 66.90
CA LYS A 673 32.44 5.21 67.71
C LYS A 673 33.07 4.01 67.00
N GLU A 674 32.30 3.30 66.17
CA GLU A 674 32.75 2.08 65.51
C GLU A 674 33.50 2.34 64.19
N THR A 675 33.23 3.47 63.55
CA THR A 675 33.83 3.86 62.26
C THR A 675 34.97 4.85 62.39
N VAL A 676 35.11 5.58 63.50
CA VAL A 676 36.20 6.58 63.70
C VAL A 676 37.59 5.95 63.51
N ALA A 677 37.83 4.78 64.07
CA ALA A 677 39.12 4.09 63.92
C ALA A 677 39.40 3.64 62.47
N VAL A 678 38.36 3.39 61.68
CA VAL A 678 38.50 3.11 60.23
C VAL A 678 38.82 4.42 59.50
N LEU A 679 38.13 5.51 59.85
CA LEU A 679 38.25 6.81 59.19
C LEU A 679 39.62 7.46 59.43
N GLU A 680 40.20 7.28 60.62
CA GLU A 680 41.54 7.78 60.95
C GLU A 680 42.67 7.05 60.21
N GLU A 681 42.48 5.76 59.90
CA GLU A 681 43.48 4.95 59.19
C GLU A 681 43.30 4.98 57.66
N ALA A 682 42.06 5.18 57.19
CA ALA A 682 41.71 5.09 55.77
C ALA A 682 42.31 6.21 54.89
N ASP A 683 42.88 7.28 55.45
CA ASP A 683 43.46 8.41 54.69
C ASP A 683 44.53 7.99 53.68
N ARG A 684 45.23 6.86 53.93
CA ARG A 684 46.31 6.35 53.08
C ARG A 684 46.00 5.00 52.43
N MET A 685 44.75 4.57 52.46
CA MET A 685 44.33 3.24 52.02
C MET A 685 43.32 3.34 50.89
N ASP A 686 43.40 2.44 49.91
CA ASP A 686 42.30 2.27 48.95
C ASP A 686 41.13 1.45 49.56
N ASP A 687 39.94 1.46 48.95
CA ASP A 687 38.76 0.74 49.46
C ASP A 687 39.01 -0.78 49.62
N ARG A 688 39.90 -1.35 48.80
CA ARG A 688 40.27 -2.78 48.88
C ARG A 688 41.15 -3.03 50.09
N GLU A 689 42.13 -2.16 50.35
CA GLU A 689 43.01 -2.19 51.51
C GLU A 689 42.22 -1.97 52.80
N VAL A 690 41.28 -1.02 52.83
CA VAL A 690 40.36 -0.82 53.97
C VAL A 690 39.55 -2.10 54.23
N LYS A 691 39.02 -2.74 53.19
CA LYS A 691 38.30 -4.02 53.31
C LYS A 691 39.19 -5.12 53.89
N HIS A 692 40.45 -5.21 53.48
CA HIS A 692 41.40 -6.17 54.03
C HIS A 692 41.76 -5.88 55.50
N TRP A 693 41.89 -4.60 55.86
CA TRP A 693 42.18 -4.17 57.23
C TRP A 693 41.04 -4.45 58.20
N VAL A 694 39.80 -4.12 57.82
CA VAL A 694 38.61 -4.45 58.61
C VAL A 694 38.46 -5.97 58.76
N LYS A 695 38.76 -6.74 57.70
CA LYS A 695 38.78 -8.21 57.74
C LYS A 695 39.86 -8.76 58.69
N GLY A 696 41.04 -8.13 58.73
CA GLY A 696 42.13 -8.49 59.65
C GLY A 696 41.79 -8.26 61.13
N LYS A 697 40.85 -7.35 61.43
CA LYS A 697 40.37 -7.04 62.79
C LYS A 697 39.16 -7.87 63.24
N GLY A 698 38.72 -8.87 62.48
CA GLY A 698 37.64 -9.80 62.88
C GLY A 698 36.22 -9.24 62.79
N ARG A 699 36.02 -8.02 62.28
CA ARG A 699 34.70 -7.33 62.20
C ARG A 699 33.90 -7.68 60.93
N ARG A 700 34.02 -8.91 60.42
CA ARG A 700 33.49 -9.28 59.09
C ARG A 700 31.99 -9.58 59.09
N ASP A 701 31.46 -10.14 60.17
CA ASP A 701 30.11 -10.71 60.21
C ASP A 701 29.09 -9.81 60.93
N GLU A 702 29.51 -8.64 61.39
CA GLU A 702 28.66 -7.64 62.05
C GLU A 702 28.01 -6.72 61.01
N PHE A 703 26.69 -6.64 61.03
CA PHE A 703 25.92 -5.70 60.23
C PHE A 703 25.65 -4.43 61.04
N TYR A 704 25.79 -3.30 60.37
CA TYR A 704 25.62 -1.98 60.95
C TYR A 704 24.40 -1.31 60.35
N SER A 705 23.57 -0.69 61.20
CA SER A 705 22.42 0.08 60.78
C SER A 705 22.43 1.47 61.42
N VAL A 706 21.71 2.40 60.80
CA VAL A 706 21.56 3.77 61.30
C VAL A 706 20.47 3.80 62.36
N VAL A 707 20.87 4.01 63.61
CA VAL A 707 19.97 4.09 64.77
C VAL A 707 20.21 5.41 65.52
N CYS A 708 19.21 5.87 66.26
CA CYS A 708 19.38 7.00 67.17
C CYS A 708 19.95 6.50 68.51
N ASP A 709 21.19 6.85 68.85
CA ASP A 709 21.79 6.56 70.16
C ASP A 709 21.01 7.32 71.24
N GLU A 710 20.28 6.59 72.08
CA GLU A 710 19.43 7.16 73.12
C GLU A 710 20.22 7.94 74.19
N ARG A 711 21.51 7.65 74.37
CA ARG A 711 22.37 8.32 75.37
C ARG A 711 22.91 9.67 74.89
N LYS A 712 23.08 9.84 73.58
CA LYS A 712 23.68 11.05 72.97
C LYS A 712 22.72 11.84 72.07
N GLY A 713 21.56 11.29 71.75
CA GLY A 713 20.59 11.90 70.82
C GLY A 713 21.09 12.01 69.38
N ARG A 714 22.17 11.29 69.03
CA ARG A 714 22.82 11.34 67.71
C ARG A 714 22.37 10.17 66.85
N VAL A 715 22.25 10.39 65.55
CA VAL A 715 21.95 9.33 64.57
C VAL A 715 23.29 8.91 63.95
N GLU A 716 23.71 7.68 64.22
CA GLU A 716 25.03 7.15 63.79
C GLU A 716 24.94 5.68 63.36
N LEU A 717 25.94 5.21 62.61
CA LEU A 717 26.05 3.80 62.20
C LEU A 717 26.48 2.94 63.41
N THR A 718 25.64 2.02 63.87
CA THR A 718 25.92 1.17 65.04
C THR A 718 25.69 -0.31 64.72
N VAL A 719 26.36 -1.20 65.45
CA VAL A 719 26.11 -2.66 65.37
C VAL A 719 24.64 -2.92 65.71
N GLU A 720 23.96 -3.72 64.88
CA GLU A 720 22.57 -4.11 65.10
C GLU A 720 22.51 -5.20 66.18
N ASP A 721 22.00 -4.88 67.38
CA ASP A 721 21.72 -5.89 68.41
C ASP A 721 20.58 -6.80 67.92
N PRO A 722 20.71 -8.14 68.02
CA PRO A 722 19.73 -9.06 67.49
C PRO A 722 18.49 -9.12 68.38
N ASP A 723 17.46 -8.35 68.03
CA ASP A 723 16.07 -8.52 68.50
C ASP A 723 15.12 -8.93 67.37
#